data_AF-A0A2C6CYI1-F1
#
_entry.id   AF-A0A2C6CYI1-F1
#
_cell.length_a   1.000
_cell.length_b   1.000
_cell.length_c   1.000
_cell.angle_alpha   90.00
_cell.angle_beta   90.00
_cell.angle_gamma   90.00
#
_symmetry.space_group_name_H-M   'P 1'
#
loop_
_entity.id
_entity.type
_entity.pdbx_description
1 polymer ?
#
loop_
_entity_poly.entity_id
_entity_poly.type
_entity_poly.pdbx_seq_one_letter_code
_entity_poly.pdbx_strand_id
1 'polypeptide(L)'
;MQGLKLVAFDDDAWNQRALAWILIDLCKLFSNVGNYLQAQSNYGELLKLATYDDIIEGQQEHLAKIVDPFHEQVNALNQKSKNGHHDEAVNGFSSMLAANQLSPVHHETYGWAIYRLLKAKSGDYTSVQVRRWLKHYLDLKNDRPSMVHSQILNWTMKYAETDPELRTMDFLKIWDASNLSLEDVREGDIDGNPIPSLFTRLCRKLVADPHGVDVPYLLSTVDTQPGHWDETNEVRIIDELRQQVFWQILKAGNENRLGALWQLLDNYLAVYADYPASHWHSEVLQLAERFTKEQNAARFLPFFKRWKPEKLRDADWKEVTKQGDGGEFTIKPLAQKALKKASTVALAIVAAPGSLDWLVDLYTIAVEKLPFDDYLPRDRAKLLKHSGQPEAAQIAYRSLVLDLSDKYYVWKEFADLLGNNETEVQAGMLAKALRLEKNEDYLGEIHLLLATSLLQLNRSADAAHELKLYHKHRTAKGWNIESHYQELRKQVADVEIPDNHRPDYRLLINAADEYAYSSIPWTDMTVISRWKTDNGKEKLKLYASADLTVSVSSRRFQPLRKAKLGTVMEVKVHKGLSADGQRVVYRPLLIRTSNAECWSALPETYAIVDYINEKKKIVHAITQDNYQVFFPIKLLSGEVSAGQYLSGRLAVEHREENVEPEHPWGSETTTVRSYYNFFVPQLTTPEVAESAFSERLILVDSVNHKKHLFHFITETEVDGVVHFDRSDLRPVPGDHFLARGYEKANSRDNSVRFQLISTQPTEEKLTGKIKQLIDEVSVIHKNGKTFGFIDDVYVHGRVLSGAGIFDDCMASATAVKSKGKWSVISIESLESASPDQKA
;
A
#
# COMPACT_ATOMS: atom_id res chain seq x y z
N MET A 1 -8.86 -52.23 30.25
CA MET A 1 -9.11 -51.12 29.31
C MET A 1 -8.69 -49.74 29.84
N GLN A 2 -8.72 -49.43 31.14
CA GLN A 2 -8.27 -48.12 31.67
C GLN A 2 -6.74 -47.90 31.67
N GLY A 3 -5.92 -48.96 31.76
CA GLY A 3 -4.44 -48.84 31.72
C GLY A 3 -3.84 -48.55 30.34
N LEU A 4 -4.48 -48.98 29.25
CA LEU A 4 -4.02 -48.75 27.87
C LEU A 4 -4.07 -47.27 27.45
N LYS A 5 -4.89 -46.45 28.12
CA LYS A 5 -5.00 -45.01 27.84
C LYS A 5 -3.93 -44.14 28.53
N LEU A 6 -3.23 -44.67 29.54
CA LEU A 6 -2.21 -43.93 30.30
C LEU A 6 -0.82 -43.97 29.67
N VAL A 7 -0.52 -45.00 28.86
CA VAL A 7 0.82 -45.21 28.25
C VAL A 7 0.93 -44.61 26.85
N ALA A 8 -0.19 -44.36 26.16
CA ALA A 8 -0.19 -43.82 24.80
C ALA A 8 0.22 -42.34 24.67
N PHE A 9 0.52 -41.66 25.78
CA PHE A 9 0.86 -40.23 25.81
C PHE A 9 2.22 -39.90 26.43
N ASP A 10 3.04 -40.92 26.75
CA ASP A 10 4.35 -40.71 27.38
C ASP A 10 5.43 -41.55 26.68
N ASP A 11 6.45 -40.88 26.14
CA ASP A 11 7.60 -41.49 25.43
C ASP A 11 8.61 -42.16 26.37
N ASP A 12 8.23 -42.38 27.63
CA ASP A 12 9.06 -43.05 28.63
C ASP A 12 9.30 -44.53 28.25
N ALA A 13 10.57 -44.86 28.04
CA ALA A 13 11.03 -46.20 27.66
C ALA A 13 10.59 -47.29 28.65
N TRP A 14 10.41 -46.96 29.93
CA TRP A 14 9.90 -47.93 30.93
C TRP A 14 8.43 -48.26 30.72
N ASN A 15 7.60 -47.28 30.37
CA ASN A 15 6.18 -47.48 30.10
C ASN A 15 5.97 -48.30 28.83
N GLN A 16 6.77 -48.05 27.77
CA GLN A 16 6.73 -48.87 26.56
C GLN A 16 7.14 -50.32 26.81
N ARG A 17 8.18 -50.56 27.63
CA ARG A 17 8.60 -51.91 28.01
C ARG A 17 7.54 -52.64 28.84
N ALA A 18 6.90 -51.95 29.79
CA ALA A 18 5.83 -52.53 30.59
C ALA A 18 4.62 -52.93 29.71
N LEU A 19 4.24 -52.07 28.76
CA LEU A 19 3.19 -52.37 27.79
C LEU A 19 3.58 -53.54 26.87
N ALA A 20 4.84 -53.60 26.41
CA ALA A 20 5.33 -54.70 25.58
C ALA A 20 5.19 -56.06 26.29
N TRP A 21 5.55 -56.17 27.57
CA TRP A 21 5.36 -57.41 28.34
C TRP A 21 3.89 -57.80 28.51
N ILE A 22 3.01 -56.82 28.75
CA ILE A 22 1.56 -57.07 28.81
C ILE A 22 1.06 -57.61 27.47
N LEU A 23 1.46 -57.01 26.35
CA LEU A 23 1.08 -57.46 25.02
C LEU A 23 1.64 -58.86 24.71
N ILE A 24 2.88 -59.16 25.11
CA ILE A 24 3.49 -60.50 25.00
C ILE A 24 2.65 -61.54 25.73
N ASP A 25 2.26 -61.28 26.98
CA ASP A 25 1.47 -62.22 27.77
C ASP A 25 0.05 -62.37 27.21
N LEU A 26 -0.57 -61.29 26.73
CA LEU A 26 -1.85 -61.36 26.04
C LEU A 26 -1.75 -62.19 24.75
N CYS A 27 -0.67 -62.06 23.98
CA CYS A 27 -0.42 -62.89 22.80
C CYS A 27 -0.35 -64.38 23.17
N LYS A 28 0.41 -64.75 24.20
CA LYS A 28 0.51 -66.14 24.67
C LYS A 28 -0.83 -66.66 25.18
N LEU A 29 -1.53 -65.87 25.99
CA LEU A 29 -2.83 -66.21 26.55
C LEU A 29 -3.85 -66.51 25.44
N PHE A 30 -4.03 -65.58 24.51
CA PHE A 30 -5.01 -65.71 23.43
C PHE A 30 -4.66 -66.83 22.44
N SER A 31 -3.37 -67.05 22.17
CA SER A 31 -2.92 -68.19 21.35
C SER A 31 -3.23 -69.54 22.02
N ASN A 32 -3.04 -69.64 23.33
CA ASN A 32 -3.30 -70.87 24.08
C ASN A 32 -4.79 -71.24 24.15
N VAL A 33 -5.69 -70.25 24.14
CA VAL A 33 -7.14 -70.49 24.10
C VAL A 33 -7.70 -70.56 22.66
N GLY A 34 -6.82 -70.61 21.65
CA GLY A 34 -7.19 -70.71 20.24
C GLY A 34 -7.83 -69.45 19.65
N ASN A 35 -7.79 -68.32 20.37
CA ASN A 35 -8.29 -67.03 19.89
C ASN A 35 -7.18 -66.27 19.14
N TYR A 36 -6.77 -66.83 18.01
CA TYR A 36 -5.65 -66.31 17.23
C TYR A 36 -5.89 -64.90 16.68
N LEU A 37 -7.15 -64.49 16.44
CA LEU A 37 -7.46 -63.14 15.96
C LEU A 37 -7.03 -62.07 16.99
N GLN A 38 -7.32 -62.30 18.26
CA GLN A 38 -6.91 -61.39 19.34
C GLN A 38 -5.43 -61.53 19.68
N ALA A 39 -4.85 -62.72 19.54
CA ALA A 39 -3.41 -62.90 19.67
C ALA A 39 -2.65 -62.10 18.61
N GLN A 40 -3.07 -62.19 17.34
CA GLN A 40 -2.49 -61.46 16.22
C GLN A 40 -2.72 -59.94 16.32
N SER A 41 -3.88 -59.50 16.79
CA SER A 41 -4.14 -58.07 17.04
C SER A 41 -3.22 -57.50 18.10
N ASN A 42 -3.06 -58.16 19.25
CA ASN A 42 -2.14 -57.72 20.29
C ASN A 42 -0.67 -57.80 19.84
N TYR A 43 -0.34 -58.79 19.01
CA TYR A 43 0.99 -58.91 18.41
C TYR A 43 1.28 -57.75 17.45
N GLY A 44 0.29 -57.34 16.66
CA GLY A 44 0.38 -56.14 15.82
C GLY A 44 0.64 -54.87 16.63
N GLU A 45 -0.03 -54.69 17.78
CA GLU A 45 0.25 -53.56 18.69
C GLU A 45 1.64 -53.65 19.33
N LEU A 46 2.12 -54.87 19.64
CA LEU A 46 3.47 -55.09 20.16
C LEU A 46 4.55 -54.66 19.15
N LEU A 47 4.32 -54.89 17.86
CA LEU A 47 5.25 -54.50 16.79
C LEU A 47 5.32 -52.99 16.54
N LYS A 48 4.34 -52.21 17.02
CA LYS A 48 4.31 -50.75 16.89
C LYS A 48 5.16 -50.02 17.94
N LEU A 49 5.58 -50.72 19.00
CA LEU A 49 6.40 -50.14 20.08
C LEU A 49 7.87 -50.08 19.65
N ALA A 50 8.57 -49.00 20.02
CA ALA A 50 10.02 -48.93 19.81
C ALA A 50 10.71 -49.90 20.77
N THR A 51 11.33 -50.96 20.23
CA THR A 51 12.04 -51.96 21.05
C THR A 51 13.45 -51.47 21.37
N TYR A 52 13.81 -51.53 22.65
CA TYR A 52 15.14 -51.14 23.15
C TYR A 52 15.79 -52.29 23.95
N ASP A 53 15.40 -53.55 23.69
CA ASP A 53 15.80 -54.73 24.46
C ASP A 53 15.74 -56.00 23.58
N ASP A 54 16.90 -56.65 23.39
CA ASP A 54 17.09 -57.89 22.65
C ASP A 54 16.17 -59.03 23.13
N ILE A 55 15.76 -59.01 24.41
CA ILE A 55 14.87 -60.03 24.97
C ILE A 55 13.45 -59.89 24.43
N ILE A 56 12.95 -58.65 24.31
CA ILE A 56 11.62 -58.37 23.77
C ILE A 56 11.60 -58.69 22.28
N GLU A 57 12.67 -58.38 21.55
CA GLU A 57 12.83 -58.74 20.13
C GLU A 57 12.83 -60.27 19.95
N GLY A 58 13.56 -61.00 20.77
CA GLY A 58 13.52 -62.47 20.77
C GLY A 58 12.13 -63.04 21.09
N GLN A 59 11.36 -62.40 21.97
CA GLN A 59 9.97 -62.77 22.23
C GLN A 59 9.06 -62.45 21.04
N GLN A 60 9.26 -61.34 20.34
CA GLN A 60 8.51 -61.01 19.13
C GLN A 60 8.71 -62.07 18.05
N GLU A 61 9.96 -62.52 17.81
CA GLU A 61 10.25 -63.59 16.85
C GLU A 61 9.59 -64.93 17.23
N HIS A 62 9.62 -65.26 18.51
CA HIS A 62 9.01 -66.48 19.01
C HIS A 62 7.48 -66.44 18.91
N LEU A 63 6.87 -65.31 19.29
CA LEU A 63 5.43 -65.10 19.23
C LEU A 63 4.92 -65.15 17.79
N ALA A 64 5.68 -64.68 16.80
CA ALA A 64 5.30 -64.73 15.38
C ALA A 64 4.81 -66.12 14.94
N LYS A 65 5.42 -67.18 15.48
CA LYS A 65 5.11 -68.60 15.16
C LYS A 65 3.95 -69.17 15.96
N ILE A 66 3.61 -68.54 17.09
CA ILE A 66 2.61 -69.03 18.04
C ILE A 66 1.27 -68.32 17.84
N VAL A 67 1.31 -67.04 17.52
CA VAL A 67 0.10 -66.22 17.31
C VAL A 67 -0.56 -66.50 15.97
N ASP A 68 0.16 -67.11 15.01
CA ASP A 68 -0.37 -67.48 13.70
C ASP A 68 -0.19 -69.00 13.44
N PRO A 69 -1.28 -69.79 13.46
CA PRO A 69 -1.22 -71.23 13.18
C PRO A 69 -0.82 -71.55 11.73
N PHE A 70 -0.81 -70.57 10.83
CA PHE A 70 -0.44 -70.74 9.41
C PHE A 70 0.87 -70.03 9.03
N HIS A 71 1.66 -69.57 10.01
CA HIS A 71 2.86 -68.76 9.81
C HIS A 71 3.86 -69.36 8.80
N GLU A 72 4.18 -70.64 8.95
CA GLU A 72 5.13 -71.32 8.06
C GLU A 72 4.61 -71.44 6.62
N GLN A 73 3.32 -71.71 6.45
CA GLN A 73 2.69 -71.84 5.13
C GLN A 73 2.63 -70.48 4.41
N VAL A 74 2.23 -69.43 5.12
CA VAL A 74 2.22 -68.05 4.62
C VAL A 74 3.63 -67.61 4.23
N ASN A 75 4.63 -67.89 5.07
CA ASN A 75 6.02 -67.54 4.77
C ASN A 75 6.56 -68.32 3.56
N ALA A 76 6.28 -69.62 3.46
CA ALA A 76 6.67 -70.43 2.30
C ALA A 76 6.09 -69.88 0.99
N LEU A 77 4.82 -69.47 0.97
CA LEU A 77 4.19 -68.83 -0.19
C LEU A 77 4.78 -67.44 -0.49
N ASN A 78 5.10 -66.65 0.53
CA ASN A 78 5.79 -65.37 0.35
C ASN A 78 7.18 -65.54 -0.27
N GLN A 79 7.94 -66.56 0.15
CA GLN A 79 9.24 -66.88 -0.44
C GLN A 79 9.10 -67.34 -1.90
N LYS A 80 8.11 -68.20 -2.21
CA LYS A 80 7.79 -68.55 -3.61
C LYS A 80 7.50 -67.30 -4.44
N SER A 81 6.71 -66.37 -3.91
CA SER A 81 6.39 -65.09 -4.55
C SER A 81 7.64 -64.24 -4.83
N LYS A 82 8.57 -64.15 -3.88
CA LYS A 82 9.83 -63.40 -4.03
C LYS A 82 10.79 -64.06 -5.03
N ASN A 83 10.79 -65.40 -5.10
CA ASN A 83 11.69 -66.20 -5.94
C ASN A 83 11.13 -66.48 -7.34
N GLY A 84 10.22 -65.65 -7.88
CA GLY A 84 9.72 -65.76 -9.26
C GLY A 84 8.60 -66.79 -9.49
N HIS A 85 8.22 -67.59 -8.49
CA HIS A 85 7.16 -68.59 -8.60
C HIS A 85 5.78 -67.95 -8.30
N HIS A 86 5.43 -66.92 -9.07
CA HIS A 86 4.32 -66.02 -8.75
C HIS A 86 2.94 -66.69 -8.81
N ASP A 87 2.63 -67.51 -9.82
CA ASP A 87 1.32 -68.17 -9.92
C ASP A 87 1.09 -69.17 -8.80
N GLU A 88 2.11 -69.98 -8.47
CA GLU A 88 2.03 -70.93 -7.36
C GLU A 88 1.76 -70.23 -6.03
N ALA A 89 2.44 -69.10 -5.79
CA ALA A 89 2.28 -68.33 -4.57
C ALA A 89 0.86 -67.76 -4.45
N VAL A 90 0.36 -67.09 -5.51
CA VAL A 90 -0.95 -66.44 -5.50
C VAL A 90 -2.09 -67.48 -5.47
N ASN A 91 -1.98 -68.59 -6.20
CA ASN A 91 -2.96 -69.68 -6.15
C ASN A 91 -2.98 -70.38 -4.77
N GLY A 92 -1.81 -70.54 -4.14
CA GLY A 92 -1.69 -71.02 -2.77
C GLY A 92 -2.41 -70.11 -1.78
N PHE A 93 -2.14 -68.81 -1.83
CA PHE A 93 -2.83 -67.83 -0.99
C PHE A 93 -4.33 -67.78 -1.26
N SER A 94 -4.77 -67.85 -2.52
CA SER A 94 -6.19 -67.91 -2.88
C SER A 94 -6.89 -69.14 -2.29
N SER A 95 -6.21 -70.29 -2.26
CA SER A 95 -6.75 -71.53 -1.69
C SER A 95 -6.89 -71.43 -0.17
N MET A 96 -5.88 -70.84 0.49
CA MET A 96 -5.93 -70.59 1.93
C MET A 96 -7.02 -69.58 2.31
N LEU A 97 -7.21 -68.53 1.49
CA LEU A 97 -8.29 -67.56 1.70
C LEU A 97 -9.67 -68.23 1.60
N ALA A 98 -9.88 -69.08 0.58
CA ALA A 98 -11.13 -69.82 0.40
C ALA A 98 -11.42 -70.81 1.54
N ALA A 99 -10.36 -71.33 2.18
CA ALA A 99 -10.45 -72.21 3.34
C ALA A 99 -10.60 -71.45 4.69
N ASN A 100 -10.74 -70.11 4.67
CA ASN A 100 -10.75 -69.25 5.87
C ASN A 100 -9.49 -69.41 6.74
N GLN A 101 -8.34 -69.72 6.13
CA GLN A 101 -7.05 -69.90 6.80
C GLN A 101 -6.19 -68.61 6.80
N LEU A 102 -6.64 -67.57 6.07
CA LEU A 102 -6.00 -66.26 6.10
C LEU A 102 -6.83 -65.29 6.93
N SER A 103 -6.19 -64.63 7.89
CA SER A 103 -6.75 -63.49 8.64
C SER A 103 -6.34 -62.17 7.96
N PRO A 104 -6.95 -61.03 8.36
CA PRO A 104 -6.56 -59.71 7.88
C PRO A 104 -5.06 -59.40 7.95
N VAL A 105 -4.35 -59.96 8.95
CA VAL A 105 -2.91 -59.77 9.14
C VAL A 105 -2.09 -60.37 7.99
N HIS A 106 -2.59 -61.41 7.32
CA HIS A 106 -1.89 -62.07 6.21
C HIS A 106 -2.17 -61.39 4.86
N HIS A 107 -3.19 -60.54 4.79
CA HIS A 107 -3.65 -59.93 3.55
C HIS A 107 -2.61 -59.01 2.91
N GLU A 108 -1.76 -58.32 3.67
CA GLU A 108 -0.70 -57.49 3.10
C GLU A 108 0.33 -58.35 2.37
N THR A 109 0.74 -59.48 2.97
CA THR A 109 1.68 -60.43 2.36
C THR A 109 1.10 -61.01 1.06
N TYR A 110 -0.19 -61.34 1.07
CA TYR A 110 -0.88 -61.78 -0.15
C TYR A 110 -0.95 -60.67 -1.20
N GLY A 111 -1.25 -59.44 -0.79
CA GLY A 111 -1.25 -58.27 -1.68
C GLY A 111 0.10 -58.06 -2.38
N TRP A 112 1.21 -58.21 -1.66
CA TRP A 112 2.55 -58.17 -2.24
C TRP A 112 2.77 -59.29 -3.27
N ALA A 113 2.21 -60.47 -3.03
CA ALA A 113 2.28 -61.57 -4.00
C ALA A 113 1.49 -61.26 -5.28
N ILE A 114 0.30 -60.67 -5.16
CA ILE A 114 -0.50 -60.20 -6.30
C ILE A 114 0.26 -59.10 -7.07
N TYR A 115 0.83 -58.10 -6.37
CA TYR A 115 1.62 -57.05 -7.00
C TYR A 115 2.79 -57.61 -7.82
N ARG A 116 3.58 -58.55 -7.25
CA ARG A 116 4.72 -59.17 -7.96
C ARG A 116 4.26 -59.96 -9.17
N LEU A 117 3.14 -60.69 -9.07
CA LEU A 117 2.52 -61.39 -10.21
C LEU A 117 2.17 -60.42 -11.33
N LEU A 118 1.42 -59.35 -11.03
CA LEU A 118 1.03 -58.33 -12.00
C LEU A 118 2.24 -57.65 -12.65
N LYS A 119 3.27 -57.34 -11.85
CA LYS A 119 4.51 -56.75 -12.34
C LYS A 119 5.27 -57.65 -13.31
N ALA A 120 5.31 -58.95 -13.05
CA ALA A 120 6.08 -59.91 -13.86
C ALA A 120 5.33 -60.40 -15.12
N LYS A 121 4.00 -60.56 -15.05
CA LYS A 121 3.22 -61.29 -16.06
C LYS A 121 2.16 -60.46 -16.79
N SER A 122 2.19 -59.14 -16.67
CA SER A 122 1.14 -58.31 -17.26
C SER A 122 1.05 -58.33 -18.78
N GLY A 123 2.15 -58.60 -19.48
CA GLY A 123 2.11 -58.83 -20.93
C GLY A 123 1.46 -60.16 -21.34
N ASP A 124 1.33 -61.10 -20.39
CA ASP A 124 0.81 -62.45 -20.63
C ASP A 124 -0.68 -62.58 -20.32
N TYR A 125 -1.26 -61.57 -19.65
CA TYR A 125 -2.66 -61.56 -19.24
C TYR A 125 -3.53 -60.67 -20.12
N THR A 126 -4.76 -61.11 -20.35
CA THR A 126 -5.81 -60.26 -20.92
C THR A 126 -6.24 -59.20 -19.92
N SER A 127 -6.81 -58.09 -20.41
CA SER A 127 -7.40 -57.03 -19.58
C SER A 127 -8.33 -57.56 -18.49
N VAL A 128 -9.20 -58.52 -18.83
CA VAL A 128 -10.14 -59.14 -17.89
C VAL A 128 -9.41 -59.88 -16.77
N GLN A 129 -8.31 -60.58 -17.06
CA GLN A 129 -7.51 -61.27 -16.05
C GLN A 129 -6.78 -60.29 -15.13
N VAL A 130 -6.23 -59.21 -15.67
CA VAL A 130 -5.61 -58.14 -14.86
C VAL A 130 -6.63 -57.50 -13.92
N ARG A 131 -7.80 -57.11 -14.44
CA ARG A 131 -8.88 -56.53 -13.61
C ARG A 131 -9.39 -57.50 -12.55
N ARG A 132 -9.42 -58.81 -12.84
CA ARG A 132 -9.75 -59.84 -11.85
C ARG A 132 -8.75 -59.86 -10.70
N TRP A 133 -7.45 -59.82 -10.98
CA TRP A 133 -6.42 -59.76 -9.94
C TRP A 133 -6.44 -58.46 -9.13
N LEU A 134 -6.67 -57.31 -9.79
CA LEU A 134 -6.87 -56.04 -9.10
C LEU A 134 -8.08 -56.10 -8.17
N LYS A 135 -9.20 -56.69 -8.62
CA LYS A 135 -10.37 -56.91 -7.76
C LYS A 135 -10.05 -57.82 -6.59
N HIS A 136 -9.37 -58.94 -6.83
CA HIS A 136 -8.93 -59.85 -5.75
C HIS A 136 -8.10 -59.12 -4.70
N TYR A 137 -7.20 -58.22 -5.12
CA TYR A 137 -6.44 -57.39 -4.19
C TYR A 137 -7.35 -56.41 -3.42
N LEU A 138 -8.26 -55.71 -4.11
CA LEU A 138 -9.15 -54.73 -3.48
C LEU A 138 -10.08 -55.36 -2.43
N ASP A 139 -10.49 -56.62 -2.64
CA ASP A 139 -11.29 -57.41 -1.71
C ASP A 139 -10.53 -57.78 -0.42
N LEU A 140 -9.18 -57.73 -0.44
CA LEU A 140 -8.35 -57.96 0.74
C LEU A 140 -8.55 -56.87 1.80
N LYS A 141 -8.46 -57.26 3.07
CA LYS A 141 -8.63 -56.41 4.26
C LYS A 141 -7.31 -56.11 4.96
N ASN A 142 -6.25 -55.85 4.18
CA ASN A 142 -4.99 -55.37 4.74
C ASN A 142 -5.15 -53.93 5.25
N ASP A 143 -4.28 -53.51 6.18
CA ASP A 143 -4.26 -52.13 6.67
C ASP A 143 -3.90 -51.17 5.53
N ARG A 144 -4.58 -50.01 5.51
CA ARG A 144 -4.45 -48.95 4.50
C ARG A 144 -4.50 -47.58 5.20
N PRO A 145 -3.73 -46.57 4.76
CA PRO A 145 -2.75 -46.62 3.66
C PRO A 145 -1.57 -47.57 3.96
N SER A 146 -0.99 -48.19 2.91
CA SER A 146 0.18 -49.08 3.03
C SER A 146 1.01 -49.08 1.75
N MET A 147 2.30 -49.42 1.86
CA MET A 147 3.24 -49.39 0.73
C MET A 147 2.77 -50.27 -0.45
N VAL A 148 2.21 -51.46 -0.17
CA VAL A 148 1.65 -52.31 -1.23
C VAL A 148 0.48 -51.63 -1.94
N HIS A 149 -0.34 -50.87 -1.20
CA HIS A 149 -1.51 -50.19 -1.73
C HIS A 149 -1.11 -49.08 -2.70
N SER A 150 -0.12 -48.26 -2.32
CA SER A 150 0.51 -47.25 -3.17
C SER A 150 1.17 -47.86 -4.41
N GLN A 151 1.86 -48.99 -4.26
CA GLN A 151 2.48 -49.70 -5.39
C GLN A 151 1.44 -50.27 -6.36
N ILE A 152 0.30 -50.76 -5.88
CA ILE A 152 -0.80 -51.21 -6.73
C ILE A 152 -1.39 -50.04 -7.53
N LEU A 153 -1.61 -48.87 -6.92
CA LEU A 153 -2.06 -47.69 -7.65
C LEU A 153 -1.05 -47.26 -8.72
N ASN A 154 0.23 -47.13 -8.33
CA ASN A 154 1.32 -46.76 -9.23
C ASN A 154 1.43 -47.72 -10.43
N TRP A 155 1.36 -49.03 -10.17
CA TRP A 155 1.38 -50.05 -11.21
C TRP A 155 0.15 -49.96 -12.12
N THR A 156 -1.04 -49.82 -11.53
CA THR A 156 -2.30 -49.74 -12.27
C THR A 156 -2.34 -48.53 -13.21
N MET A 157 -1.87 -47.37 -12.75
CA MET A 157 -1.75 -46.17 -13.60
C MET A 157 -0.83 -46.37 -14.80
N LYS A 158 0.27 -47.12 -14.63
CA LYS A 158 1.17 -47.45 -15.73
C LYS A 158 0.52 -48.45 -16.70
N TYR A 159 -0.18 -49.47 -16.19
CA TYR A 159 -0.86 -50.45 -17.02
C TYR A 159 -2.01 -49.85 -17.83
N ALA A 160 -2.74 -48.88 -17.27
CA ALA A 160 -3.80 -48.15 -17.97
C ALA A 160 -3.31 -47.42 -19.25
N GLU A 161 -2.02 -47.14 -19.38
CA GLU A 161 -1.43 -46.61 -20.63
C GLU A 161 -1.53 -47.60 -21.79
N THR A 162 -1.53 -48.90 -21.48
CA THR A 162 -1.58 -49.99 -22.46
C THR A 162 -2.99 -50.55 -22.65
N ASP A 163 -3.92 -50.20 -21.76
CA ASP A 163 -5.28 -50.74 -21.73
C ASP A 163 -6.32 -49.61 -21.56
N PRO A 164 -6.85 -49.06 -22.67
CA PRO A 164 -7.78 -47.94 -22.63
C PRO A 164 -9.11 -48.21 -21.90
N GLU A 165 -9.52 -49.48 -21.73
CA GLU A 165 -10.74 -49.77 -20.98
C GLU A 165 -10.53 -49.86 -19.46
N LEU A 166 -9.29 -49.75 -18.98
CA LEU A 166 -8.99 -49.49 -17.57
C LEU A 166 -8.88 -47.98 -17.29
N ARG A 167 -10.03 -47.36 -17.01
CA ARG A 167 -10.11 -45.94 -16.69
C ARG A 167 -9.49 -45.64 -15.32
N THR A 168 -8.51 -44.75 -15.29
CA THR A 168 -7.75 -44.43 -14.06
C THR A 168 -8.66 -43.83 -13.00
N MET A 169 -9.58 -42.93 -13.38
CA MET A 169 -10.51 -42.30 -12.44
C MET A 169 -11.48 -43.30 -11.81
N ASP A 170 -12.02 -44.24 -12.60
CA ASP A 170 -12.95 -45.26 -12.11
C ASP A 170 -12.24 -46.22 -11.17
N PHE A 171 -11.02 -46.62 -11.50
CA PHE A 171 -10.19 -47.43 -10.61
C PHE A 171 -9.87 -46.69 -9.31
N LEU A 172 -9.49 -45.40 -9.37
CA LEU A 172 -9.17 -44.60 -8.19
C LEU A 172 -10.36 -44.54 -7.22
N LYS A 173 -11.59 -44.43 -7.72
CA LYS A 173 -12.81 -44.43 -6.89
C LYS A 173 -13.01 -45.74 -6.12
N ILE A 174 -12.68 -46.87 -6.75
CA ILE A 174 -12.79 -48.20 -6.12
C ILE A 174 -11.60 -48.45 -5.19
N TRP A 175 -10.42 -47.96 -5.57
CA TRP A 175 -9.20 -47.99 -4.75
C TRP A 175 -9.32 -47.11 -3.50
N ASP A 176 -10.16 -46.08 -3.57
CA ASP A 176 -10.44 -45.08 -2.54
C ASP A 176 -9.24 -44.16 -2.26
N ALA A 177 -9.28 -42.96 -2.84
CA ALA A 177 -8.21 -41.96 -2.78
C ALA A 177 -7.89 -41.48 -1.35
N SER A 178 -8.75 -41.72 -0.36
CA SER A 178 -8.43 -41.47 1.06
C SER A 178 -7.29 -42.35 1.59
N ASN A 179 -6.95 -43.42 0.85
CA ASN A 179 -5.81 -44.30 1.16
C ASN A 179 -4.48 -43.82 0.54
N LEU A 180 -4.40 -42.59 -0.01
CA LEU A 180 -3.12 -41.99 -0.34
C LEU A 180 -2.33 -41.74 0.94
N SER A 181 -1.11 -42.29 1.02
CA SER A 181 -0.22 -42.04 2.15
C SER A 181 0.39 -40.64 2.07
N LEU A 182 0.98 -40.21 3.18
CA LEU A 182 1.72 -38.94 3.23
C LEU A 182 2.90 -38.90 2.26
N GLU A 183 3.54 -40.04 2.00
CA GLU A 183 4.64 -40.17 1.03
C GLU A 183 4.12 -40.09 -0.41
N ASP A 184 2.87 -40.51 -0.66
CA ASP A 184 2.28 -40.49 -2.00
C ASP A 184 2.00 -39.07 -2.51
N VAL A 185 1.80 -38.12 -1.59
CA VAL A 185 1.49 -36.72 -1.88
C VAL A 185 2.70 -35.77 -1.76
N ARG A 186 3.86 -36.29 -1.36
CA ARG A 186 5.10 -35.52 -1.21
C ARG A 186 6.09 -35.82 -2.33
N GLU A 187 6.81 -34.81 -2.77
CA GLU A 187 7.91 -35.00 -3.71
C GLU A 187 9.06 -35.77 -3.04
N GLY A 188 9.68 -36.67 -3.80
CA GLY A 188 10.90 -37.35 -3.38
C GLY A 188 12.14 -36.62 -3.91
N ASP A 189 13.31 -37.05 -3.48
CA ASP A 189 14.60 -36.60 -4.03
C ASP A 189 15.52 -37.81 -4.24
N ILE A 190 16.18 -37.86 -5.40
CA ILE A 190 17.32 -38.74 -5.63
C ILE A 190 18.47 -37.89 -6.17
N ASP A 191 19.57 -37.85 -5.44
CA ASP A 191 20.81 -37.15 -5.80
C ASP A 191 20.59 -35.66 -6.14
N GLY A 192 19.68 -34.99 -5.44
CA GLY A 192 19.33 -33.58 -5.68
C GLY A 192 18.38 -33.37 -6.87
N ASN A 193 17.86 -34.44 -7.47
CA ASN A 193 16.82 -34.35 -8.50
C ASN A 193 15.45 -34.60 -7.86
N PRO A 194 14.52 -33.63 -7.94
CA PRO A 194 13.18 -33.82 -7.42
C PRO A 194 12.43 -34.88 -8.24
N ILE A 195 11.82 -35.82 -7.53
CA ILE A 195 10.97 -36.86 -8.09
C ILE A 195 9.51 -36.48 -7.82
N PRO A 196 8.69 -36.35 -8.88
CA PRO A 196 7.26 -36.09 -8.71
C PRO A 196 6.60 -37.15 -7.84
N SER A 197 5.78 -36.69 -6.89
CA SER A 197 4.98 -37.54 -6.00
C SER A 197 4.11 -38.53 -6.79
N LEU A 198 3.61 -39.57 -6.13
CA LEU A 198 2.62 -40.47 -6.76
C LEU A 198 1.37 -39.69 -7.19
N PHE A 199 0.94 -38.74 -6.36
CA PHE A 199 -0.19 -37.87 -6.62
C PHE A 199 0.02 -36.95 -7.83
N THR A 200 1.18 -36.30 -7.97
CA THR A 200 1.51 -35.47 -9.15
C THR A 200 1.49 -36.31 -10.43
N ARG A 201 2.00 -37.55 -10.37
CA ARG A 201 1.93 -38.50 -11.50
C ARG A 201 0.50 -38.94 -11.81
N LEU A 202 -0.33 -39.16 -10.79
CA LEU A 202 -1.76 -39.43 -10.91
C LEU A 202 -2.48 -38.25 -11.58
N CYS A 203 -2.31 -37.02 -11.09
CA CYS A 203 -2.88 -35.81 -11.68
C CYS A 203 -2.52 -35.68 -13.16
N ARG A 204 -1.26 -35.94 -13.54
CA ARG A 204 -0.82 -35.93 -14.94
C ARG A 204 -1.58 -36.94 -15.80
N LYS A 205 -1.86 -38.13 -15.26
CA LYS A 205 -2.65 -39.16 -15.95
C LYS A 205 -4.11 -38.77 -16.09
N LEU A 206 -4.73 -38.31 -15.00
CA LEU A 206 -6.11 -37.88 -14.99
C LEU A 206 -6.37 -36.73 -15.98
N VAL A 207 -5.48 -35.74 -16.02
CA VAL A 207 -5.60 -34.59 -16.96
C VAL A 207 -5.40 -35.00 -18.42
N ALA A 208 -4.64 -36.06 -18.69
CA ALA A 208 -4.46 -36.59 -20.03
C ALA A 208 -5.62 -37.50 -20.49
N ASP A 209 -6.52 -37.89 -19.58
CA ASP A 209 -7.65 -38.79 -19.87
C ASP A 209 -8.77 -38.01 -20.62
N PRO A 210 -9.20 -38.46 -21.81
CA PRO A 210 -10.32 -37.86 -22.54
C PRO A 210 -11.65 -37.83 -21.79
N HIS A 211 -11.84 -38.70 -20.79
CA HIS A 211 -13.06 -38.76 -19.97
C HIS A 211 -13.10 -37.68 -18.87
N GLY A 212 -12.01 -36.94 -18.69
CA GLY A 212 -11.91 -35.83 -17.75
C GLY A 212 -11.64 -36.26 -16.30
N VAL A 213 -11.45 -35.27 -15.44
CA VAL A 213 -11.13 -35.44 -14.01
C VAL A 213 -12.36 -35.16 -13.17
N ASP A 214 -12.70 -36.06 -12.25
CA ASP A 214 -13.73 -35.80 -11.23
C ASP A 214 -13.09 -35.07 -10.04
N VAL A 215 -13.00 -33.75 -10.18
CA VAL A 215 -12.38 -32.86 -9.20
C VAL A 215 -13.12 -32.87 -7.85
N PRO A 216 -14.47 -32.82 -7.76
CA PRO A 216 -15.19 -32.93 -6.49
C PRO A 216 -14.83 -34.19 -5.70
N TYR A 217 -14.69 -35.34 -6.36
CA TYR A 217 -14.25 -36.56 -5.71
C TYR A 217 -12.86 -36.37 -5.07
N LEU A 218 -11.87 -35.86 -5.82
CA LEU A 218 -10.51 -35.65 -5.31
C LEU A 218 -10.48 -34.69 -4.12
N LEU A 219 -11.22 -33.58 -4.18
CA LEU A 219 -11.30 -32.61 -3.08
C LEU A 219 -11.91 -33.20 -1.80
N SER A 220 -12.84 -34.14 -1.94
CA SER A 220 -13.51 -34.79 -0.80
C SER A 220 -12.73 -35.96 -0.18
N THR A 221 -11.72 -36.48 -0.88
CA THR A 221 -11.04 -37.74 -0.50
C THR A 221 -9.55 -37.61 -0.29
N VAL A 222 -8.86 -36.69 -0.99
CA VAL A 222 -7.41 -36.53 -0.90
C VAL A 222 -7.07 -35.52 0.19
N ASP A 223 -6.21 -35.91 1.13
CA ASP A 223 -5.60 -35.00 2.10
C ASP A 223 -4.11 -34.83 1.78
N THR A 224 -3.72 -33.63 1.36
CA THR A 224 -2.31 -33.30 1.08
C THR A 224 -1.56 -32.81 2.33
N GLN A 225 -2.24 -32.73 3.49
CA GLN A 225 -1.83 -32.09 4.75
C GLN A 225 -1.51 -30.60 4.62
N PRO A 226 -1.51 -29.79 5.69
CA PRO A 226 -1.01 -28.42 5.62
C PRO A 226 0.51 -28.42 5.34
N GLY A 227 0.94 -27.66 4.33
CA GLY A 227 2.37 -27.37 4.12
C GLY A 227 2.86 -26.28 5.08
N HIS A 228 4.14 -25.93 5.01
CA HIS A 228 4.72 -24.77 5.72
C HIS A 228 4.15 -23.40 5.28
N TRP A 229 3.18 -23.37 4.37
CA TRP A 229 2.54 -22.19 3.79
C TRP A 229 1.02 -22.28 4.00
N ASP A 230 0.38 -21.13 4.19
CA ASP A 230 -1.03 -20.92 4.56
C ASP A 230 -2.05 -21.26 3.45
N GLU A 231 -1.74 -22.26 2.60
CA GLU A 231 -2.58 -22.66 1.46
C GLU A 231 -3.53 -23.80 1.85
N THR A 232 -4.79 -23.71 1.42
CA THR A 232 -5.79 -24.76 1.70
C THR A 232 -5.52 -26.02 0.88
N ASN A 233 -5.98 -27.18 1.39
CA ASN A 233 -5.90 -28.45 0.69
C ASN A 233 -6.55 -28.39 -0.71
N GLU A 234 -7.66 -27.64 -0.85
CA GLU A 234 -8.31 -27.39 -2.13
C GLU A 234 -7.39 -26.70 -3.12
N VAL A 235 -6.71 -25.61 -2.72
CA VAL A 235 -5.79 -24.88 -3.60
C VAL A 235 -4.70 -25.81 -4.12
N ARG A 236 -4.09 -26.62 -3.25
CA ARG A 236 -2.99 -27.53 -3.62
C ARG A 236 -3.42 -28.58 -4.65
N ILE A 237 -4.53 -29.27 -4.41
CA ILE A 237 -5.05 -30.30 -5.33
C ILE A 237 -5.38 -29.69 -6.69
N ILE A 238 -6.03 -28.53 -6.70
CA ILE A 238 -6.38 -27.84 -7.93
C ILE A 238 -5.14 -27.35 -8.67
N ASP A 239 -4.15 -26.79 -7.97
CA ASP A 239 -2.95 -26.24 -8.59
C ASP A 239 -2.08 -27.34 -9.23
N GLU A 240 -2.00 -28.53 -8.61
CA GLU A 240 -1.37 -29.72 -9.19
C GLU A 240 -2.02 -30.11 -10.53
N LEU A 241 -3.36 -30.13 -10.59
CA LEU A 241 -4.09 -30.43 -11.83
C LEU A 241 -3.86 -29.34 -12.89
N ARG A 242 -3.97 -28.06 -12.51
CA ARG A 242 -3.77 -26.91 -13.40
C ARG A 242 -2.36 -26.87 -13.98
N GLN A 243 -1.34 -27.23 -13.19
CA GLN A 243 0.04 -27.37 -13.65
C GLN A 243 0.14 -28.34 -14.84
N GLN A 244 -0.52 -29.50 -14.76
CA GLN A 244 -0.44 -30.49 -15.84
C GLN A 244 -1.13 -29.97 -17.12
N VAL A 245 -2.23 -29.23 -16.98
CA VAL A 245 -2.89 -28.57 -18.13
C VAL A 245 -1.99 -27.48 -18.73
N PHE A 246 -1.33 -26.67 -17.89
CA PHE A 246 -0.40 -25.63 -18.32
C PHE A 246 0.66 -26.19 -19.28
N TRP A 247 1.28 -27.32 -18.94
CA TRP A 247 2.31 -27.94 -19.79
C TRP A 247 1.77 -28.39 -21.16
N GLN A 248 0.51 -28.87 -21.21
CA GLN A 248 -0.13 -29.21 -22.49
C GLN A 248 -0.37 -27.95 -23.35
N ILE A 249 -0.85 -26.86 -22.74
CA ILE A 249 -1.07 -25.57 -23.42
C ILE A 249 0.26 -25.01 -23.94
N LEU A 250 1.29 -24.99 -23.09
CA LEU A 250 2.62 -24.48 -23.46
C LEU A 250 3.22 -25.29 -24.62
N LYS A 251 3.11 -26.62 -24.58
CA LYS A 251 3.56 -27.49 -25.67
C LYS A 251 2.85 -27.17 -26.98
N ALA A 252 1.52 -27.05 -26.97
CA ALA A 252 0.74 -26.69 -28.16
C ALA A 252 1.13 -25.32 -28.72
N GLY A 253 1.41 -24.35 -27.84
CA GLY A 253 1.87 -23.01 -28.20
C GLY A 253 3.26 -23.00 -28.83
N ASN A 254 4.22 -23.71 -28.23
CA ASN A 254 5.59 -23.83 -28.75
C ASN A 254 5.63 -24.55 -30.11
N GLU A 255 4.74 -25.51 -30.34
CA GLU A 255 4.57 -26.18 -31.64
C GLU A 255 3.69 -25.37 -32.63
N ASN A 256 3.31 -24.14 -32.28
CA ASN A 256 2.47 -23.23 -33.06
C ASN A 256 1.11 -23.84 -33.48
N ARG A 257 0.59 -24.82 -32.72
CA ARG A 257 -0.72 -25.45 -32.92
C ARG A 257 -1.83 -24.63 -32.25
N LEU A 258 -2.05 -23.41 -32.74
CA LEU A 258 -2.93 -22.43 -32.10
C LEU A 258 -4.38 -22.90 -31.92
N GLY A 259 -4.95 -23.64 -32.87
CA GLY A 259 -6.31 -24.18 -32.74
C GLY A 259 -6.44 -25.14 -31.54
N ALA A 260 -5.48 -26.06 -31.39
CA ALA A 260 -5.41 -26.98 -30.26
C ALA A 260 -5.14 -26.25 -28.94
N LEU A 261 -4.28 -25.22 -28.95
CA LEU A 261 -4.04 -24.37 -27.78
C LEU A 261 -5.33 -23.73 -27.26
N TRP A 262 -6.15 -23.14 -28.12
CA TRP A 262 -7.41 -22.52 -27.68
C TRP A 262 -8.44 -23.54 -27.21
N GLN A 263 -8.47 -24.72 -27.81
CA GLN A 263 -9.32 -25.81 -27.32
C GLN A 263 -8.92 -26.26 -25.91
N LEU A 264 -7.61 -26.35 -25.62
CA LEU A 264 -7.11 -26.64 -24.28
C LEU A 264 -7.47 -25.53 -23.28
N LEU A 265 -7.41 -24.25 -23.68
CA LEU A 265 -7.86 -23.13 -22.85
C LEU A 265 -9.36 -23.18 -22.57
N ASP A 266 -10.20 -23.51 -23.57
CA ASP A 266 -11.65 -23.65 -23.39
C ASP A 266 -11.99 -24.80 -22.44
N ASN A 267 -11.33 -25.95 -22.59
CA ASN A 267 -11.46 -27.09 -21.68
C ASN A 267 -11.01 -26.74 -20.27
N TYR A 268 -9.89 -26.01 -20.15
CA TYR A 268 -9.40 -25.52 -18.88
C TYR A 268 -10.45 -24.67 -18.17
N LEU A 269 -11.08 -23.73 -18.87
CA LEU A 269 -12.12 -22.87 -18.29
C LEU A 269 -13.36 -23.66 -17.87
N ALA A 270 -13.76 -24.67 -18.64
CA ALA A 270 -14.93 -25.49 -18.34
C ALA A 270 -14.78 -26.30 -17.05
N VAL A 271 -13.55 -26.66 -16.68
CA VAL A 271 -13.27 -27.47 -15.49
C VAL A 271 -12.78 -26.60 -14.33
N TYR A 272 -11.88 -25.66 -14.57
CA TYR A 272 -11.06 -25.06 -13.52
C TYR A 272 -11.38 -23.59 -13.17
N ALA A 273 -12.24 -22.89 -13.91
CA ALA A 273 -12.44 -21.45 -13.71
C ALA A 273 -13.08 -21.08 -12.36
N ASP A 274 -13.92 -21.96 -11.80
CA ASP A 274 -14.67 -21.66 -10.57
C ASP A 274 -13.85 -21.85 -9.28
N TYR A 275 -12.76 -22.63 -9.34
CA TYR A 275 -11.90 -22.90 -8.18
C TYR A 275 -11.08 -21.67 -7.72
N PRO A 276 -10.52 -21.68 -6.51
CA PRO A 276 -9.72 -20.57 -5.97
C PRO A 276 -8.57 -20.09 -6.88
N ALA A 277 -8.11 -18.85 -6.68
CA ALA A 277 -6.93 -18.33 -7.37
C ALA A 277 -5.67 -19.08 -6.94
N SER A 278 -4.69 -19.22 -7.82
CA SER A 278 -3.46 -20.01 -7.58
C SER A 278 -2.35 -19.64 -8.57
N HIS A 279 -1.14 -20.18 -8.37
CA HIS A 279 0.00 -19.90 -9.26
C HIS A 279 -0.27 -20.37 -10.69
N TRP A 280 -0.67 -21.62 -10.88
CA TRP A 280 -0.88 -22.15 -12.23
C TRP A 280 -2.12 -21.57 -12.91
N HIS A 281 -3.08 -21.01 -12.16
CA HIS A 281 -4.17 -20.24 -12.75
C HIS A 281 -3.68 -18.96 -13.43
N SER A 282 -2.81 -18.19 -12.77
CA SER A 282 -2.15 -17.02 -13.35
C SER A 282 -1.25 -17.39 -14.54
N GLU A 283 -0.50 -18.48 -14.44
CA GLU A 283 0.38 -18.95 -15.54
C GLU A 283 -0.41 -19.34 -16.79
N VAL A 284 -1.62 -19.91 -16.65
CA VAL A 284 -2.50 -20.18 -17.80
C VAL A 284 -2.96 -18.88 -18.48
N LEU A 285 -3.31 -17.83 -17.72
CA LEU A 285 -3.58 -16.50 -18.28
C LEU A 285 -2.36 -15.94 -19.02
N GLN A 286 -1.15 -16.13 -18.47
CA GLN A 286 0.10 -15.72 -19.10
C GLN A 286 0.29 -16.40 -20.46
N LEU A 287 0.00 -17.70 -20.59
CA LEU A 287 0.06 -18.40 -21.88
C LEU A 287 -0.98 -17.86 -22.87
N ALA A 288 -2.22 -17.65 -22.43
CA ALA A 288 -3.27 -17.08 -23.28
C ALA A 288 -2.87 -15.68 -23.78
N GLU A 289 -2.34 -14.82 -22.91
CA GLU A 289 -1.85 -13.49 -23.26
C GLU A 289 -0.70 -13.59 -24.28
N ARG A 290 0.31 -14.41 -24.00
CA ARG A 290 1.51 -14.61 -24.82
C ARG A 290 1.19 -15.12 -26.23
N PHE A 291 0.32 -16.10 -26.35
CA PHE A 291 0.00 -16.76 -27.63
C PHE A 291 -1.18 -16.12 -28.37
N THR A 292 -1.80 -15.07 -27.82
CA THR A 292 -2.74 -14.25 -28.57
C THR A 292 -2.01 -13.36 -29.57
N LYS A 293 -2.20 -13.64 -30.87
CA LYS A 293 -1.71 -12.88 -32.02
C LYS A 293 -2.87 -12.19 -32.76
N GLU A 294 -2.58 -11.35 -33.75
CA GLU A 294 -3.60 -10.56 -34.48
C GLU A 294 -4.75 -11.41 -35.02
N GLN A 295 -4.44 -12.53 -35.68
CA GLN A 295 -5.43 -13.45 -36.27
C GLN A 295 -6.39 -14.11 -35.26
N ASN A 296 -6.04 -14.15 -33.98
CA ASN A 296 -6.85 -14.74 -32.91
C ASN A 296 -7.14 -13.76 -31.77
N ALA A 297 -6.88 -12.46 -31.96
CA ALA A 297 -7.05 -11.43 -30.93
C ALA A 297 -8.48 -11.40 -30.37
N ALA A 298 -9.48 -11.55 -31.24
CA ALA A 298 -10.89 -11.58 -30.87
C ALA A 298 -11.27 -12.65 -29.83
N ARG A 299 -10.47 -13.72 -29.67
CA ARG A 299 -10.71 -14.78 -28.68
C ARG A 299 -10.34 -14.38 -27.25
N PHE A 300 -9.48 -13.38 -27.08
CA PHE A 300 -8.92 -13.07 -25.76
C PHE A 300 -9.92 -12.42 -24.81
N LEU A 301 -10.75 -11.49 -25.29
CA LEU A 301 -11.77 -10.83 -24.44
C LEU A 301 -12.77 -11.84 -23.81
N PRO A 302 -13.43 -12.73 -24.58
CA PRO A 302 -14.34 -13.72 -24.00
C PRO A 302 -13.61 -14.75 -23.13
N PHE A 303 -12.37 -15.13 -23.49
CA PHE A 303 -11.53 -15.98 -22.63
C PHE A 303 -11.25 -15.31 -21.29
N PHE A 304 -10.76 -14.07 -21.29
CA PHE A 304 -10.38 -13.36 -20.07
C PHE A 304 -11.58 -13.15 -19.14
N LYS A 305 -12.76 -12.85 -19.70
CA LYS A 305 -14.01 -12.78 -18.93
C LYS A 305 -14.35 -14.12 -18.26
N ARG A 306 -14.27 -15.23 -19.01
CA ARG A 306 -14.54 -16.59 -18.47
C ARG A 306 -13.45 -17.09 -17.54
N TRP A 307 -12.22 -16.60 -17.69
CA TRP A 307 -11.10 -16.87 -16.78
C TRP A 307 -11.31 -16.28 -15.39
N LYS A 308 -12.25 -15.33 -15.23
CA LYS A 308 -12.61 -14.67 -13.97
C LYS A 308 -11.50 -13.74 -13.47
N PRO A 309 -11.38 -12.51 -14.01
CA PRO A 309 -10.31 -11.58 -13.63
C PRO A 309 -10.30 -11.21 -12.14
N GLU A 310 -11.40 -11.41 -11.41
CA GLU A 310 -11.44 -11.35 -9.95
C GLU A 310 -10.49 -12.34 -9.25
N LYS A 311 -9.95 -13.33 -9.99
CA LYS A 311 -8.93 -14.29 -9.52
C LYS A 311 -7.49 -13.81 -9.73
N LEU A 312 -7.26 -12.59 -10.23
CA LEU A 312 -5.92 -11.99 -10.28
C LEU A 312 -5.35 -11.86 -8.87
N ARG A 313 -4.17 -12.44 -8.65
CA ARG A 313 -3.47 -12.41 -7.35
C ARG A 313 -2.66 -11.13 -7.19
N ASP A 314 -2.27 -10.77 -5.97
CA ASP A 314 -1.39 -9.63 -5.74
C ASP A 314 -0.06 -9.70 -6.50
N ALA A 315 0.45 -10.91 -6.77
CA ALA A 315 1.63 -11.11 -7.60
C ALA A 315 1.40 -10.71 -9.08
N ASP A 316 0.18 -10.83 -9.59
CA ASP A 316 -0.15 -10.52 -10.99
C ASP A 316 -0.18 -9.01 -11.26
N TRP A 317 -0.26 -8.19 -10.20
CA TRP A 317 -0.21 -6.74 -10.22
C TRP A 317 1.20 -6.16 -10.05
N LYS A 318 2.22 -7.01 -9.82
CA LYS A 318 3.59 -6.57 -9.60
C LYS A 318 4.45 -6.75 -10.84
N GLU A 319 5.41 -5.84 -11.01
CA GLU A 319 6.47 -5.99 -12.00
C GLU A 319 7.41 -7.13 -11.61
N VAL A 320 7.96 -7.81 -12.62
CA VAL A 320 8.95 -8.88 -12.41
C VAL A 320 10.22 -8.50 -13.11
N THR A 321 11.29 -8.31 -12.34
CA THR A 321 12.61 -8.03 -12.87
C THR A 321 13.35 -9.33 -13.18
N LYS A 322 13.90 -9.45 -14.39
CA LYS A 322 14.66 -10.62 -14.83
C LYS A 322 16.05 -10.22 -15.32
N GLN A 323 17.02 -11.09 -15.08
CA GLN A 323 18.32 -11.00 -15.74
C GLN A 323 18.28 -11.75 -17.07
N GLY A 324 18.81 -11.13 -18.11
CA GLY A 324 19.06 -11.76 -19.41
C GLY A 324 20.43 -11.37 -19.96
N ASP A 325 20.77 -11.91 -21.13
CA ASP A 325 22.08 -11.72 -21.78
C ASP A 325 22.43 -10.25 -22.09
N GLY A 326 21.44 -9.34 -22.02
CA GLY A 326 21.59 -7.88 -22.18
C GLY A 326 21.50 -7.06 -20.89
N GLY A 327 21.52 -7.70 -19.72
CA GLY A 327 21.36 -7.07 -18.41
C GLY A 327 19.97 -7.28 -17.80
N GLU A 328 19.64 -6.43 -16.83
CA GLU A 328 18.39 -6.48 -16.09
C GLU A 328 17.26 -5.82 -16.90
N PHE A 329 16.14 -6.52 -17.07
CA PHE A 329 14.94 -5.98 -17.72
C PHE A 329 13.68 -6.25 -16.90
N THR A 330 12.80 -5.25 -16.85
CA THR A 330 11.56 -5.30 -16.07
C THR A 330 10.38 -5.71 -16.95
N ILE A 331 9.66 -6.74 -16.53
CA ILE A 331 8.44 -7.21 -17.18
C ILE A 331 7.25 -6.56 -16.49
N LYS A 332 6.39 -5.92 -17.30
CA LYS A 332 5.12 -5.34 -16.85
C LYS A 332 4.21 -6.37 -16.16
N PRO A 333 3.37 -5.96 -15.20
CA PRO A 333 2.43 -6.85 -14.51
C PRO A 333 1.55 -7.65 -15.47
N LEU A 334 1.25 -8.91 -15.12
CA LEU A 334 0.38 -9.77 -15.92
C LEU A 334 -1.02 -9.15 -16.07
N ALA A 335 -1.57 -8.62 -14.98
CA ALA A 335 -2.86 -7.94 -14.96
C ALA A 335 -2.90 -6.78 -15.98
N GLN A 336 -1.86 -5.94 -16.00
CA GLN A 336 -1.76 -4.82 -16.94
C GLN A 336 -1.71 -5.29 -18.40
N LYS A 337 -0.94 -6.33 -18.70
CA LYS A 337 -0.85 -6.89 -20.06
C LYS A 337 -2.18 -7.49 -20.52
N ALA A 338 -2.86 -8.23 -19.65
CA ALA A 338 -4.17 -8.81 -19.93
C ALA A 338 -5.23 -7.71 -20.16
N LEU A 339 -5.27 -6.70 -19.29
CA LEU A 339 -6.16 -5.54 -19.42
C LEU A 339 -6.00 -4.84 -20.76
N LYS A 340 -4.77 -4.49 -21.15
CA LYS A 340 -4.47 -3.84 -22.42
C LYS A 340 -4.93 -4.66 -23.62
N LYS A 341 -4.74 -5.98 -23.57
CA LYS A 341 -5.13 -6.87 -24.66
C LYS A 341 -6.66 -7.03 -24.73
N ALA A 342 -7.33 -7.13 -23.59
CA ALA A 342 -8.79 -7.17 -23.50
C ALA A 342 -9.43 -5.87 -23.99
N SER A 343 -8.94 -4.70 -23.56
CA SER A 343 -9.48 -3.40 -23.97
C SER A 343 -9.29 -3.11 -25.45
N THR A 344 -8.14 -3.49 -26.03
CA THR A 344 -7.90 -3.37 -27.47
C THR A 344 -8.97 -4.12 -28.28
N VAL A 345 -9.32 -5.34 -27.86
CA VAL A 345 -10.36 -6.13 -28.51
C VAL A 345 -11.75 -5.55 -28.25
N ALA A 346 -12.01 -5.11 -27.01
CA ALA A 346 -13.29 -4.52 -26.62
C ALA A 346 -13.63 -3.24 -27.41
N LEU A 347 -12.64 -2.39 -27.67
CA LEU A 347 -12.81 -1.15 -28.44
C LEU A 347 -12.95 -1.38 -29.95
N ALA A 348 -12.60 -2.58 -30.45
CA ALA A 348 -12.70 -2.92 -31.87
C ALA A 348 -14.06 -3.54 -32.25
N ILE A 349 -14.86 -3.97 -31.27
CA ILE A 349 -16.19 -4.57 -31.50
C ILE A 349 -17.31 -3.57 -31.26
N VAL A 350 -18.47 -3.76 -31.87
CA VAL A 350 -19.68 -3.02 -31.48
C VAL A 350 -20.17 -3.58 -30.15
N ALA A 351 -20.08 -2.79 -29.09
CA ALA A 351 -20.50 -3.18 -27.75
C ALA A 351 -21.93 -2.69 -27.48
N ALA A 352 -22.78 -3.56 -26.95
CA ALA A 352 -24.07 -3.13 -26.40
C ALA A 352 -23.83 -2.32 -25.12
N PRO A 353 -24.69 -1.33 -24.80
CA PRO A 353 -24.58 -0.59 -23.55
C PRO A 353 -24.48 -1.51 -22.34
N GLY A 354 -23.53 -1.24 -21.43
CA GLY A 354 -23.28 -2.03 -20.22
C GLY A 354 -22.53 -3.37 -20.41
N SER A 355 -22.33 -3.84 -21.64
CA SER A 355 -21.72 -5.17 -21.89
C SER A 355 -20.25 -5.29 -21.43
N LEU A 356 -19.57 -4.15 -21.26
CA LEU A 356 -18.17 -4.04 -20.86
C LEU A 356 -17.98 -3.56 -19.41
N ASP A 357 -19.06 -3.44 -18.61
CA ASP A 357 -18.99 -2.88 -17.26
C ASP A 357 -18.03 -3.67 -16.36
N TRP A 358 -18.03 -5.00 -16.47
CA TRP A 358 -17.06 -5.87 -15.76
C TRP A 358 -15.60 -5.50 -16.04
N LEU A 359 -15.29 -5.04 -17.26
CA LEU A 359 -13.93 -4.63 -17.65
C LEU A 359 -13.64 -3.22 -17.14
N VAL A 360 -14.63 -2.32 -17.17
CA VAL A 360 -14.54 -0.98 -16.56
C VAL A 360 -14.29 -1.06 -15.05
N ASP A 361 -15.00 -1.95 -14.35
CA ASP A 361 -14.82 -2.20 -12.92
C ASP A 361 -13.42 -2.73 -12.63
N LEU A 362 -12.93 -3.67 -13.43
CA LEU A 362 -11.58 -4.17 -13.32
C LEU A 362 -10.51 -3.08 -13.56
N TYR A 363 -10.75 -2.18 -14.51
CA TYR A 363 -9.89 -1.01 -14.71
C TYR A 363 -9.93 -0.03 -13.53
N THR A 364 -11.04 0.06 -12.79
CA THR A 364 -11.10 0.85 -11.54
C THR A 364 -10.14 0.28 -10.51
N ILE A 365 -10.14 -1.04 -10.31
CA ILE A 365 -9.17 -1.74 -9.44
C ILE A 365 -7.74 -1.53 -9.94
N ALA A 366 -7.54 -1.57 -11.26
CA ALA A 366 -6.22 -1.42 -11.87
C ALA A 366 -5.59 -0.03 -11.61
N VAL A 367 -6.39 1.03 -11.68
CA VAL A 367 -5.94 2.40 -11.38
C VAL A 367 -5.52 2.54 -9.92
N GLU A 368 -6.20 1.85 -8.99
CA GLU A 368 -5.82 1.84 -7.57
C GLU A 368 -4.56 1.02 -7.30
N LYS A 369 -4.43 -0.16 -7.93
CA LYS A 369 -3.26 -1.05 -7.76
C LYS A 369 -2.01 -0.52 -8.47
N LEU A 370 -2.17 0.30 -9.53
CA LEU A 370 -1.10 0.86 -10.36
C LEU A 370 -1.28 2.38 -10.54
N PRO A 371 -1.16 3.18 -9.46
CA PRO A 371 -1.51 4.60 -9.46
C PRO A 371 -0.59 5.49 -10.31
N PHE A 372 0.55 4.97 -10.76
CA PHE A 372 1.53 5.69 -11.58
C PHE A 372 1.42 5.38 -13.08
N ASP A 373 0.43 4.58 -13.50
CA ASP A 373 0.21 4.29 -14.92
C ASP A 373 -0.77 5.29 -15.55
N ASP A 374 -0.24 6.21 -16.35
CA ASP A 374 -1.03 7.24 -17.05
C ASP A 374 -2.00 6.69 -18.12
N TYR A 375 -1.82 5.44 -18.57
CA TYR A 375 -2.63 4.84 -19.62
C TYR A 375 -3.88 4.15 -19.07
N LEU A 376 -3.82 3.56 -17.87
CA LEU A 376 -4.96 2.84 -17.29
C LEU A 376 -6.21 3.73 -17.12
N PRO A 377 -6.14 4.96 -16.56
CA PRO A 377 -7.32 5.80 -16.43
C PRO A 377 -7.87 6.26 -17.80
N ARG A 378 -6.99 6.44 -18.80
CA ARG A 378 -7.38 6.77 -20.18
C ARG A 378 -8.08 5.62 -20.87
N ASP A 379 -7.55 4.40 -20.79
CA ASP A 379 -8.18 3.21 -21.37
C ASP A 379 -9.55 2.93 -20.73
N ARG A 380 -9.66 3.13 -19.41
CA ARG A 380 -10.94 3.08 -18.68
C ARG A 380 -11.95 4.08 -19.24
N ALA A 381 -11.54 5.33 -19.45
CA ALA A 381 -12.41 6.37 -20.00
C ALA A 381 -12.89 6.06 -21.44
N LYS A 382 -12.02 5.46 -22.26
CA LYS A 382 -12.40 4.97 -23.61
C LYS A 382 -13.43 3.85 -23.53
N LEU A 383 -13.25 2.91 -22.61
CA LEU A 383 -14.21 1.83 -22.39
C LEU A 383 -15.57 2.35 -21.91
N LEU A 384 -15.60 3.32 -20.99
CA LEU A 384 -16.84 3.99 -20.55
C LEU A 384 -17.60 4.63 -21.72
N LYS A 385 -16.91 5.34 -22.60
CA LYS A 385 -17.51 5.90 -23.82
C LYS A 385 -18.10 4.79 -24.67
N HIS A 386 -17.29 3.77 -24.94
CA HIS A 386 -17.65 2.67 -25.83
C HIS A 386 -18.77 1.78 -25.28
N SER A 387 -18.92 1.71 -23.95
CA SER A 387 -20.00 1.00 -23.26
C SER A 387 -21.28 1.82 -23.12
N GLY A 388 -21.38 2.98 -23.78
CA GLY A 388 -22.58 3.83 -23.77
C GLY A 388 -22.74 4.67 -22.50
N GLN A 389 -21.64 4.99 -21.80
CA GLN A 389 -21.62 5.83 -20.60
C GLN A 389 -20.80 7.12 -20.82
N PRO A 390 -21.21 8.01 -21.74
CA PRO A 390 -20.43 9.19 -22.11
C PRO A 390 -20.25 10.18 -20.95
N GLU A 391 -21.21 10.34 -20.05
CA GLU A 391 -21.11 11.25 -18.90
C GLU A 391 -20.03 10.79 -17.92
N ALA A 392 -19.95 9.48 -17.64
CA ALA A 392 -18.90 8.91 -16.82
C ALA A 392 -17.53 9.05 -17.48
N ALA A 393 -17.45 8.88 -18.81
CA ALA A 393 -16.24 9.14 -19.57
C ALA A 393 -15.82 10.62 -19.48
N GLN A 394 -16.77 11.57 -19.59
CA GLN A 394 -16.46 13.01 -19.44
C GLN A 394 -15.90 13.33 -18.06
N ILE A 395 -16.45 12.75 -16.99
CA ILE A 395 -15.90 12.91 -15.62
C ILE A 395 -14.46 12.38 -15.55
N ALA A 396 -14.19 11.21 -16.13
CA ALA A 396 -12.84 10.65 -16.18
C ALA A 396 -11.86 11.56 -16.97
N TYR A 397 -12.28 12.11 -18.12
CA TYR A 397 -11.45 13.04 -18.88
C TYR A 397 -11.22 14.38 -18.18
N ARG A 398 -12.19 14.89 -17.42
CA ARG A 398 -11.99 16.07 -16.55
C ARG A 398 -10.88 15.86 -15.53
N SER A 399 -10.73 14.65 -15.00
CA SER A 399 -9.62 14.30 -14.12
C SER A 399 -8.31 14.15 -14.90
N LEU A 400 -8.31 13.43 -16.02
CA LEU A 400 -7.12 13.21 -16.86
C LEU A 400 -6.46 14.51 -17.32
N VAL A 401 -7.24 15.52 -17.73
CA VAL A 401 -6.69 16.80 -18.19
C VAL A 401 -6.01 17.61 -17.10
N LEU A 402 -6.18 17.30 -15.82
CA LEU A 402 -5.49 17.97 -14.72
C LEU A 402 -3.99 17.60 -14.70
N ASP A 403 -3.68 16.34 -14.98
CA ASP A 403 -2.32 15.80 -14.97
C ASP A 403 -1.70 15.75 -16.37
N LEU A 404 -2.50 15.45 -17.40
CA LEU A 404 -2.06 15.33 -18.80
C LEU A 404 -2.42 16.55 -19.66
N SER A 405 -2.49 17.74 -19.05
CA SER A 405 -2.90 18.99 -19.71
C SER A 405 -2.05 19.37 -20.93
N ASP A 406 -0.82 18.88 -21.02
CA ASP A 406 0.15 19.12 -22.10
C ASP A 406 0.01 18.11 -23.26
N LYS A 407 -0.80 17.07 -23.12
CA LYS A 407 -0.96 16.00 -24.11
C LYS A 407 -2.11 16.31 -25.06
N TYR A 408 -1.82 16.56 -26.33
CA TYR A 408 -2.82 16.92 -27.34
C TYR A 408 -3.94 15.88 -27.48
N TYR A 409 -3.60 14.58 -27.41
CA TYR A 409 -4.56 13.49 -27.62
C TYR A 409 -5.64 13.44 -26.54
N VAL A 410 -5.34 13.87 -25.30
CA VAL A 410 -6.34 13.89 -24.21
C VAL A 410 -7.41 14.94 -24.51
N TRP A 411 -7.02 16.11 -25.01
CA TRP A 411 -7.95 17.16 -25.42
C TRP A 411 -8.79 16.75 -26.63
N LYS A 412 -8.19 16.09 -27.62
CA LYS A 412 -8.91 15.52 -28.76
C LYS A 412 -9.95 14.51 -28.29
N GLU A 413 -9.54 13.52 -27.49
CA GLU A 413 -10.44 12.47 -27.02
C GLU A 413 -11.55 13.02 -26.12
N PHE A 414 -11.26 14.04 -25.30
CA PHE A 414 -12.27 14.71 -24.49
C PHE A 414 -13.28 15.47 -25.36
N ALA A 415 -12.82 16.15 -26.42
CA ALA A 415 -13.70 16.80 -27.38
C ALA A 415 -14.67 15.82 -28.06
N ASP A 416 -14.21 14.59 -28.34
CA ASP A 416 -15.03 13.54 -28.95
C ASP A 416 -16.14 13.00 -28.03
N LEU A 417 -16.18 13.40 -26.76
CA LEU A 417 -17.22 13.01 -25.79
C LEU A 417 -18.35 14.04 -25.68
N LEU A 418 -18.14 15.23 -26.21
CA LEU A 418 -19.09 16.33 -26.09
C LEU A 418 -20.20 16.22 -27.13
N GLY A 419 -21.41 16.64 -26.74
CA GLY A 419 -22.56 16.65 -27.65
C GLY A 419 -22.60 17.88 -28.55
N ASN A 420 -23.51 17.90 -29.52
CA ASN A 420 -23.71 19.04 -30.44
C ASN A 420 -24.10 20.35 -29.73
N ASN A 421 -24.54 20.31 -28.47
CA ASN A 421 -24.87 21.52 -27.70
C ASN A 421 -23.61 22.21 -27.12
N GLU A 422 -22.45 21.57 -27.22
CA GLU A 422 -21.18 22.02 -26.65
C GLU A 422 -20.14 22.30 -27.74
N THR A 423 -20.56 22.59 -28.98
CA THR A 423 -19.68 22.76 -30.15
C THR A 423 -18.58 23.80 -29.93
N GLU A 424 -18.84 24.89 -29.20
CA GLU A 424 -17.81 25.89 -28.88
C GLU A 424 -16.68 25.31 -28.03
N VAL A 425 -17.04 24.55 -27.00
CA VAL A 425 -16.10 23.86 -26.10
C VAL A 425 -15.33 22.80 -26.89
N GLN A 426 -16.03 22.02 -27.71
CA GLN A 426 -15.43 21.01 -28.58
C GLN A 426 -14.38 21.63 -29.52
N ALA A 427 -14.73 22.69 -30.23
CA ALA A 427 -13.81 23.42 -31.10
C ALA A 427 -12.62 23.98 -30.31
N GLY A 428 -12.86 24.45 -29.08
CA GLY A 428 -11.82 24.92 -28.16
C GLY A 428 -10.83 23.84 -27.74
N MET A 429 -11.32 22.64 -27.42
CA MET A 429 -10.47 21.51 -27.04
C MET A 429 -9.62 21.03 -28.23
N LEU A 430 -10.20 20.97 -29.43
CA LEU A 430 -9.48 20.61 -30.66
C LEU A 430 -8.44 21.67 -31.04
N ALA A 431 -8.79 22.95 -30.97
CA ALA A 431 -7.85 24.05 -31.19
C ALA A 431 -6.72 24.06 -30.13
N LYS A 432 -7.02 23.65 -28.89
CA LYS A 432 -6.01 23.46 -27.85
C LYS A 432 -5.08 22.30 -28.19
N ALA A 433 -5.60 21.20 -28.71
CA ALA A 433 -4.79 20.08 -29.19
C ALA A 433 -3.82 20.52 -30.32
N LEU A 434 -4.29 21.28 -31.31
CA LEU A 434 -3.45 21.87 -32.37
C LEU A 434 -2.37 22.82 -31.82
N ARG A 435 -2.64 23.51 -30.71
CA ARG A 435 -1.65 24.39 -30.07
C ARG A 435 -0.53 23.59 -29.37
N LEU A 436 -0.84 22.40 -28.88
CA LEU A 436 0.06 21.56 -28.08
C LEU A 436 0.99 20.71 -28.97
N GLU A 437 0.45 20.15 -30.06
CA GLU A 437 1.22 19.34 -31.01
C GLU A 437 1.51 20.12 -32.29
N LYS A 438 2.74 20.05 -32.78
CA LYS A 438 3.21 20.81 -33.96
C LYS A 438 3.53 19.91 -35.15
N ASN A 439 3.62 18.60 -34.94
CA ASN A 439 3.87 17.66 -35.99
C ASN A 439 2.55 17.29 -36.68
N GLU A 440 2.38 17.80 -37.90
CA GLU A 440 1.24 17.56 -38.80
C GLU A 440 0.94 16.07 -39.05
N ASP A 441 1.92 15.18 -38.88
CA ASP A 441 1.70 13.72 -38.98
C ASP A 441 0.61 13.21 -38.01
N TYR A 442 0.37 13.92 -36.90
CA TYR A 442 -0.62 13.57 -35.88
C TYR A 442 -1.88 14.45 -35.88
N LEU A 443 -1.93 15.52 -36.68
CA LEU A 443 -2.98 16.54 -36.59
C LEU A 443 -4.13 16.34 -37.58
N GLY A 444 -4.00 15.41 -38.53
CA GLY A 444 -4.95 15.24 -39.63
C GLY A 444 -6.41 15.07 -39.17
N GLU A 445 -6.68 14.16 -38.24
CA GLU A 445 -8.04 13.97 -37.71
C GLU A 445 -8.54 15.21 -36.95
N ILE A 446 -7.65 15.89 -36.21
CA ILE A 446 -7.99 17.10 -35.44
C ILE A 446 -8.41 18.23 -36.39
N HIS A 447 -7.73 18.41 -37.53
CA HIS A 447 -8.13 19.41 -38.54
C HIS A 447 -9.54 19.15 -39.08
N LEU A 448 -9.89 17.88 -39.37
CA LEU A 448 -11.22 17.54 -39.88
C LEU A 448 -12.31 17.74 -38.83
N LEU A 449 -12.07 17.29 -37.60
CA LEU A 449 -12.99 17.48 -36.48
C LEU A 449 -13.18 18.97 -36.18
N LEU A 450 -12.09 19.75 -36.15
CA LEU A 450 -12.15 21.19 -35.89
C LEU A 450 -12.89 21.91 -37.02
N ALA A 451 -12.63 21.58 -38.29
CA ALA A 451 -13.36 22.14 -39.42
C ALA A 451 -14.87 21.85 -39.33
N THR A 452 -15.24 20.65 -38.88
CA THR A 452 -16.65 20.29 -38.64
C THR A 452 -17.28 21.19 -37.58
N SER A 453 -16.63 21.36 -36.41
CA SER A 453 -17.13 22.23 -35.34
C SER A 453 -17.14 23.71 -35.76
N LEU A 454 -16.15 24.17 -36.52
CA LEU A 454 -16.08 25.55 -37.01
C LEU A 454 -17.23 25.88 -37.99
N LEU A 455 -17.63 24.93 -38.86
CA LEU A 455 -18.79 25.12 -39.74
C LEU A 455 -20.09 25.24 -38.95
N GLN A 456 -20.27 24.43 -37.91
CA GLN A 456 -21.41 24.54 -36.99
C GLN A 456 -21.44 25.89 -36.25
N LEU A 457 -20.27 26.49 -36.00
CA LEU A 457 -20.12 27.83 -35.40
C LEU A 457 -20.19 28.97 -36.43
N ASN A 458 -20.53 28.67 -37.71
CA ASN A 458 -20.55 29.63 -38.82
C ASN A 458 -19.19 30.32 -39.08
N ARG A 459 -18.09 29.64 -38.77
CA ARG A 459 -16.71 30.11 -38.99
C ARG A 459 -16.11 29.48 -40.26
N SER A 460 -16.77 29.67 -41.40
CA SER A 460 -16.45 28.95 -42.64
C SER A 460 -15.06 29.24 -43.20
N ALA A 461 -14.54 30.47 -43.03
CA ALA A 461 -13.17 30.82 -43.45
C ALA A 461 -12.10 30.06 -42.65
N ASP A 462 -12.29 29.94 -41.33
CA ASP A 462 -11.39 29.18 -40.46
C ASP A 462 -11.47 27.68 -40.80
N ALA A 463 -12.68 27.14 -41.00
CA ALA A 463 -12.87 25.76 -41.41
C ALA A 463 -12.16 25.45 -42.74
N ALA A 464 -12.29 26.34 -43.72
CA ALA A 464 -11.63 26.21 -45.02
C ALA A 464 -10.09 26.27 -44.89
N HIS A 465 -9.57 27.06 -43.95
CA HIS A 465 -8.13 27.10 -43.63
C HIS A 465 -7.64 25.75 -43.07
N GLU A 466 -8.34 25.16 -42.10
CA GLU A 466 -7.96 23.86 -41.52
C GLU A 466 -8.00 22.73 -42.57
N LEU A 467 -9.03 22.71 -43.42
CA LEU A 467 -9.12 21.76 -44.54
C LEU A 467 -7.96 21.92 -45.54
N LYS A 468 -7.51 23.15 -45.79
CA LYS A 468 -6.35 23.42 -46.65
C LYS A 468 -5.07 22.83 -46.05
N LEU A 469 -4.86 22.97 -44.74
CA LEU A 469 -3.71 22.38 -44.03
C LEU A 469 -3.73 20.85 -44.12
N TYR A 470 -4.86 20.22 -43.77
CA TYR A 470 -5.06 18.77 -43.89
C TYR A 470 -4.70 18.26 -45.30
N HIS A 471 -5.27 18.88 -46.33
CA HIS A 471 -5.08 18.45 -47.71
C HIS A 471 -3.65 18.62 -48.19
N LYS A 472 -3.02 19.76 -47.86
CA LYS A 472 -1.62 20.05 -48.21
C LYS A 472 -0.69 18.99 -47.63
N HIS A 473 -0.85 18.65 -46.35
CA HIS A 473 0.03 17.69 -45.69
C HIS A 473 -0.17 16.25 -46.20
N ARG A 474 -1.42 15.79 -46.27
CA ARG A 474 -1.76 14.45 -46.80
C ARG A 474 -1.24 14.24 -48.21
N THR A 475 -1.40 15.23 -49.09
CA THR A 475 -0.89 15.18 -50.47
C THR A 475 0.63 15.13 -50.51
N ALA A 476 1.32 15.96 -49.72
CA ALA A 476 2.78 15.96 -49.65
C ALA A 476 3.37 14.62 -49.18
N LYS A 477 2.65 13.90 -48.31
CA LYS A 477 3.04 12.58 -47.80
C LYS A 477 2.57 11.40 -48.68
N GLY A 478 1.76 11.65 -49.71
CA GLY A 478 1.12 10.60 -50.51
C GLY A 478 0.12 9.75 -49.71
N TRP A 479 -0.44 10.32 -48.64
CA TRP A 479 -1.42 9.63 -47.79
C TRP A 479 -2.83 9.73 -48.36
N ASN A 480 -3.67 8.74 -48.05
CA ASN A 480 -5.06 8.74 -48.48
C ASN A 480 -5.82 9.93 -47.89
N ILE A 481 -6.70 10.54 -48.71
CA ILE A 481 -7.59 11.63 -48.33
C ILE A 481 -8.94 11.02 -47.96
N GLU A 482 -9.40 11.29 -46.74
CA GLU A 482 -10.64 10.71 -46.22
C GLU A 482 -11.90 11.25 -46.90
N SER A 483 -12.97 10.45 -46.97
CA SER A 483 -14.24 10.88 -47.59
C SER A 483 -14.88 12.07 -46.87
N HIS A 484 -14.74 12.12 -45.55
CA HIS A 484 -15.22 13.23 -44.71
C HIS A 484 -14.64 14.59 -45.15
N TYR A 485 -13.37 14.61 -45.58
CA TYR A 485 -12.76 15.83 -46.14
C TYR A 485 -13.53 16.33 -47.38
N GLN A 486 -13.94 15.44 -48.27
CA GLN A 486 -14.65 15.82 -49.50
C GLN A 486 -16.03 16.40 -49.19
N GLU A 487 -16.71 15.86 -48.19
CA GLU A 487 -18.01 16.37 -47.71
C GLU A 487 -17.87 17.78 -47.13
N LEU A 488 -16.90 17.98 -46.24
CA LEU A 488 -16.62 19.30 -45.67
C LEU A 488 -16.14 20.30 -46.73
N ARG A 489 -15.33 19.86 -47.70
CA ARG A 489 -14.81 20.73 -48.76
C ARG A 489 -15.91 21.30 -49.65
N LYS A 490 -16.98 20.53 -49.92
CA LYS A 490 -18.15 21.02 -50.67
C LYS A 490 -18.86 22.16 -49.94
N GLN A 491 -18.92 22.12 -48.60
CA GLN A 491 -19.58 23.16 -47.79
C GLN A 491 -18.82 24.49 -47.77
N VAL A 492 -17.52 24.46 -48.08
CA VAL A 492 -16.65 25.65 -48.13
C VAL A 492 -16.16 25.98 -49.54
N ALA A 493 -16.82 25.45 -50.57
CA ALA A 493 -16.38 25.60 -51.96
C ALA A 493 -16.33 27.08 -52.40
N ASP A 494 -17.34 27.86 -51.99
CA ASP A 494 -17.50 29.27 -52.36
C ASP A 494 -16.89 30.25 -51.34
N VAL A 495 -16.18 29.73 -50.33
CA VAL A 495 -15.57 30.55 -49.28
C VAL A 495 -14.21 31.04 -49.75
N GLU A 496 -14.12 32.34 -50.06
CA GLU A 496 -12.83 32.99 -50.31
C GLU A 496 -12.02 33.09 -49.01
N ILE A 497 -10.83 32.48 -49.00
CA ILE A 497 -9.87 32.58 -47.88
C ILE A 497 -8.85 33.67 -48.25
N PRO A 498 -8.80 34.80 -47.53
CA PRO A 498 -7.75 35.80 -47.73
C PRO A 498 -6.35 35.19 -47.59
N ASP A 499 -5.38 35.62 -48.41
CA ASP A 499 -4.01 35.08 -48.37
C ASP A 499 -3.33 35.20 -46.99
N ASN A 500 -3.72 36.22 -46.20
CA ASN A 500 -3.22 36.47 -44.86
C ASN A 500 -4.16 36.00 -43.74
N HIS A 501 -5.19 35.22 -44.06
CA HIS A 501 -6.12 34.72 -43.06
C HIS A 501 -5.39 33.81 -42.06
N ARG A 502 -5.49 34.18 -40.78
CA ARG A 502 -4.92 33.45 -39.65
C ARG A 502 -6.03 33.27 -38.61
N PRO A 503 -6.55 32.06 -38.45
CA PRO A 503 -7.56 31.80 -37.45
C PRO A 503 -7.08 32.19 -36.04
N ASP A 504 -7.92 32.90 -35.28
CA ASP A 504 -7.70 33.14 -33.86
C ASP A 504 -8.62 32.21 -33.05
N TYR A 505 -8.00 31.24 -32.38
CA TYR A 505 -8.70 30.27 -31.54
C TYR A 505 -8.62 30.56 -30.05
N ARG A 506 -8.07 31.71 -29.63
CA ARG A 506 -7.86 32.00 -28.20
C ARG A 506 -9.15 31.96 -27.38
N LEU A 507 -10.25 32.52 -27.90
CA LEU A 507 -11.53 32.51 -27.19
C LEU A 507 -12.11 31.08 -27.07
N LEU A 508 -12.04 30.28 -28.14
CA LEU A 508 -12.46 28.89 -28.11
C LEU A 508 -11.64 28.09 -27.09
N ILE A 509 -10.31 28.24 -27.09
CA ILE A 509 -9.44 27.55 -26.13
C ILE A 509 -9.78 27.96 -24.69
N ASN A 510 -10.09 29.25 -24.44
CA ASN A 510 -10.51 29.70 -23.12
C ASN A 510 -11.83 29.04 -22.69
N ALA A 511 -12.81 28.90 -23.59
CA ALA A 511 -14.06 28.20 -23.30
C ALA A 511 -13.82 26.72 -22.93
N ALA A 512 -12.91 26.06 -23.65
CA ALA A 512 -12.49 24.69 -23.33
C ALA A 512 -11.77 24.57 -21.98
N ASP A 513 -10.87 25.50 -21.67
CA ASP A 513 -10.17 25.52 -20.37
C ASP A 513 -11.16 25.75 -19.21
N GLU A 514 -12.09 26.70 -19.34
CA GLU A 514 -13.11 26.96 -18.32
C GLU A 514 -14.05 25.77 -18.12
N TYR A 515 -14.45 25.11 -19.20
CA TYR A 515 -15.26 23.90 -19.12
C TYR A 515 -14.50 22.78 -18.41
N ALA A 516 -13.27 22.47 -18.85
CA ALA A 516 -12.47 21.36 -18.33
C ALA A 516 -12.16 21.52 -16.84
N TYR A 517 -11.85 22.74 -16.41
CA TYR A 517 -11.46 23.05 -15.02
C TYR A 517 -12.59 23.69 -14.22
N SER A 518 -13.86 23.48 -14.60
CA SER A 518 -15.00 24.12 -13.94
C SER A 518 -15.18 23.69 -12.48
N SER A 519 -14.75 22.48 -12.12
CA SER A 519 -14.83 21.93 -10.76
C SER A 519 -13.74 22.45 -9.82
N ILE A 520 -12.70 23.12 -10.34
CA ILE A 520 -11.60 23.63 -9.53
C ILE A 520 -11.97 25.03 -9.04
N PRO A 521 -11.94 25.31 -7.72
CA PRO A 521 -12.26 26.63 -7.19
C PRO A 521 -11.18 27.65 -7.59
N TRP A 522 -11.61 28.90 -7.73
CA TRP A 522 -10.68 30.02 -7.81
C TRP A 522 -10.09 30.30 -6.43
N THR A 523 -8.77 30.47 -6.36
CA THR A 523 -8.05 30.85 -5.15
C THR A 523 -7.31 32.15 -5.40
N ASP A 524 -7.48 33.14 -4.52
CA ASP A 524 -6.69 34.36 -4.56
C ASP A 524 -5.23 34.06 -4.18
N MET A 525 -4.31 34.43 -5.05
CA MET A 525 -2.88 34.29 -4.83
C MET A 525 -2.16 35.61 -5.10
N THR A 526 -1.32 36.04 -4.17
CA THR A 526 -0.53 37.28 -4.28
C THR A 526 0.81 37.02 -4.95
N VAL A 527 1.21 37.88 -5.89
CA VAL A 527 2.55 37.88 -6.47
C VAL A 527 3.56 38.39 -5.43
N ILE A 528 4.29 37.50 -4.77
CA ILE A 528 5.26 37.86 -3.71
C ILE A 528 6.71 38.00 -4.20
N SER A 529 7.04 37.42 -5.36
CA SER A 529 8.39 37.50 -5.93
C SER A 529 8.40 37.43 -7.46
N ARG A 530 9.40 38.07 -8.07
CA ARG A 530 9.72 38.01 -9.50
C ARG A 530 11.23 37.93 -9.66
N TRP A 531 11.71 36.92 -10.39
CA TRP A 531 13.14 36.70 -10.64
C TRP A 531 13.37 36.12 -12.04
N LYS A 532 14.63 36.18 -12.49
CA LYS A 532 15.08 35.47 -13.69
C LYS A 532 15.82 34.22 -13.26
N THR A 533 15.53 33.10 -13.93
CA THR A 533 16.32 31.87 -13.85
C THR A 533 17.66 32.06 -14.57
N ASP A 534 18.62 31.16 -14.33
CA ASP A 534 19.95 31.18 -14.97
C ASP A 534 19.86 31.21 -16.51
N ASN A 535 18.82 30.57 -17.06
CA ASN A 535 18.52 30.56 -18.50
C ASN A 535 17.79 31.83 -18.99
N GLY A 536 17.80 32.91 -18.21
CA GLY A 536 17.17 34.20 -18.52
C GLY A 536 15.64 34.20 -18.50
N LYS A 537 14.97 33.08 -18.24
CA LYS A 537 13.50 32.99 -18.20
C LYS A 537 12.99 33.63 -16.92
N GLU A 538 12.10 34.60 -17.06
CA GLU A 538 11.43 35.27 -15.94
C GLU A 538 10.32 34.40 -15.35
N LYS A 539 10.32 34.28 -14.01
CA LYS A 539 9.31 33.59 -13.21
C LYS A 539 8.74 34.53 -12.15
N LEU A 540 7.48 34.27 -11.79
CA LEU A 540 6.82 34.85 -10.64
C LEU A 540 6.51 33.75 -9.63
N LYS A 541 6.44 34.14 -8.36
CA LYS A 541 5.94 33.31 -7.26
C LYS A 541 4.61 33.87 -6.79
N LEU A 542 3.60 33.02 -6.85
CA LEU A 542 2.24 33.27 -6.39
C LEU A 542 2.06 32.55 -5.05
N TYR A 543 1.51 33.24 -4.07
CA TYR A 543 1.35 32.75 -2.71
C TYR A 543 -0.10 32.89 -2.26
N ALA A 544 -0.67 31.81 -1.72
CA ALA A 544 -1.92 31.84 -0.96
C ALA A 544 -1.68 31.52 0.52
N SER A 545 -0.85 30.51 0.79
CA SER A 545 -0.47 30.10 2.14
C SER A 545 0.92 29.43 2.13
N ALA A 546 1.43 29.11 3.31
CA ALA A 546 2.71 28.42 3.47
C ALA A 546 2.75 27.08 2.72
N ASP A 547 1.62 26.37 2.67
CA ASP A 547 1.48 25.09 1.97
C ASP A 547 1.08 25.24 0.49
N LEU A 548 0.62 26.42 0.08
CA LEU A 548 0.13 26.69 -1.27
C LEU A 548 0.88 27.86 -1.91
N THR A 549 2.03 27.52 -2.50
CA THR A 549 2.88 28.43 -3.25
C THR A 549 3.20 27.85 -4.62
N VAL A 550 3.11 28.70 -5.66
CA VAL A 550 3.30 28.29 -7.06
C VAL A 550 4.32 29.19 -7.74
N SER A 551 5.29 28.58 -8.42
CA SER A 551 6.25 29.30 -9.27
C SER A 551 5.92 29.08 -10.75
N VAL A 552 5.66 30.18 -11.48
CA VAL A 552 5.18 30.12 -12.86
C VAL A 552 5.90 31.13 -13.76
N SER A 553 6.12 30.79 -15.02
CA SER A 553 6.72 31.73 -15.99
C SER A 553 5.79 32.91 -16.25
N SER A 554 6.35 34.13 -16.34
CA SER A 554 5.58 35.33 -16.66
C SER A 554 4.92 35.29 -18.04
N ARG A 555 5.39 34.41 -18.93
CA ARG A 555 4.87 34.27 -20.30
C ARG A 555 3.77 33.23 -20.44
N ARG A 556 3.59 32.33 -19.46
CA ARG A 556 2.65 31.20 -19.54
C ARG A 556 1.20 31.66 -19.65
N PHE A 557 0.81 32.61 -18.81
CA PHE A 557 -0.53 33.20 -18.81
C PHE A 557 -0.45 34.70 -19.12
N GLN A 558 -1.36 35.19 -19.97
CA GLN A 558 -1.38 36.61 -20.38
C GLN A 558 -1.42 37.60 -19.19
N PRO A 559 -2.28 37.41 -18.17
CA PRO A 559 -2.33 38.31 -17.01
C PRO A 559 -0.99 38.49 -16.27
N LEU A 560 -0.15 37.44 -16.25
CA LEU A 560 1.13 37.48 -15.53
C LEU A 560 2.19 38.38 -16.17
N ARG A 561 2.08 38.65 -17.48
CA ARG A 561 3.07 39.46 -18.21
C ARG A 561 3.17 40.89 -17.68
N LYS A 562 2.05 41.43 -17.18
CA LYS A 562 1.95 42.81 -16.67
C LYS A 562 1.79 42.89 -15.15
N ALA A 563 1.71 41.75 -14.47
CA ALA A 563 1.56 41.68 -13.02
C ALA A 563 2.71 42.43 -12.32
N LYS A 564 2.44 43.08 -11.19
CA LYS A 564 3.48 43.66 -10.32
C LYS A 564 3.55 42.86 -9.02
N LEU A 565 4.60 43.11 -8.22
CA LEU A 565 4.62 42.59 -6.85
C LEU A 565 3.39 43.12 -6.09
N GLY A 566 2.76 42.26 -5.31
CA GLY A 566 1.54 42.54 -4.57
C GLY A 566 0.25 42.37 -5.36
N THR A 567 0.29 42.22 -6.70
CA THR A 567 -0.93 41.98 -7.46
C THR A 567 -1.57 40.67 -7.01
N VAL A 568 -2.87 40.72 -6.71
CA VAL A 568 -3.69 39.54 -6.40
C VAL A 568 -4.22 38.96 -7.71
N MET A 569 -4.08 37.65 -7.87
CA MET A 569 -4.53 36.89 -9.02
C MET A 569 -5.52 35.82 -8.55
N GLU A 570 -6.61 35.64 -9.27
CA GLU A 570 -7.44 34.46 -9.08
C GLU A 570 -6.80 33.32 -9.89
N VAL A 571 -6.51 32.21 -9.22
CA VAL A 571 -5.82 31.05 -9.79
C VAL A 571 -6.62 29.78 -9.51
N LYS A 572 -6.90 28.99 -10.55
CA LYS A 572 -7.30 27.58 -10.39
C LYS A 572 -6.04 26.74 -10.29
N VAL A 573 -5.83 26.08 -9.15
CA VAL A 573 -4.62 25.29 -8.87
C VAL A 573 -4.97 23.81 -8.72
N HIS A 574 -4.24 22.95 -9.43
CA HIS A 574 -4.29 21.51 -9.24
C HIS A 574 -3.15 21.02 -8.35
N LYS A 575 -3.46 20.18 -7.37
CA LYS A 575 -2.50 19.49 -6.52
C LYS A 575 -2.26 18.10 -7.11
N GLY A 576 -1.10 17.87 -7.71
CA GLY A 576 -0.70 16.57 -8.24
C GLY A 576 0.60 16.07 -7.61
N LEU A 577 1.12 14.96 -8.13
CA LEU A 577 2.46 14.46 -7.81
C LEU A 577 3.47 14.88 -8.88
N SER A 578 4.74 14.99 -8.49
CA SER A 578 5.87 15.13 -9.40
C SER A 578 6.00 13.89 -10.30
N ALA A 579 6.77 14.01 -11.38
CA ALA A 579 6.92 12.94 -12.37
C ALA A 579 7.55 11.66 -11.78
N ASP A 580 8.28 11.76 -10.67
CA ASP A 580 8.84 10.65 -9.91
C ASP A 580 7.88 10.11 -8.83
N GLY A 581 6.70 10.70 -8.68
CA GLY A 581 5.70 10.31 -7.67
C GLY A 581 6.02 10.71 -6.23
N GLN A 582 7.15 11.36 -5.97
CA GLN A 582 7.66 11.56 -4.60
C GLN A 582 7.20 12.86 -3.94
N ARG A 583 6.89 13.90 -4.71
CA ARG A 583 6.63 15.24 -4.19
C ARG A 583 5.27 15.76 -4.64
N VAL A 584 4.57 16.43 -3.74
CA VAL A 584 3.36 17.18 -4.09
C VAL A 584 3.77 18.40 -4.92
N VAL A 585 3.12 18.59 -6.08
CA VAL A 585 3.35 19.73 -6.96
C VAL A 585 2.04 20.45 -7.24
N TYR A 586 2.04 21.77 -7.02
CA TYR A 586 0.92 22.64 -7.37
C TYR A 586 1.09 23.22 -8.77
N ARG A 587 0.13 22.92 -9.65
CA ARG A 587 0.12 23.35 -11.05
C ARG A 587 -0.96 24.40 -11.26
N PRO A 588 -0.63 25.63 -11.68
CA PRO A 588 -1.63 26.60 -12.07
C PRO A 588 -2.25 26.19 -13.41
N LEU A 589 -3.57 26.07 -13.44
CA LEU A 589 -4.35 25.65 -14.62
C LEU A 589 -4.91 26.86 -15.37
N LEU A 590 -5.53 27.79 -14.64
CA LEU A 590 -6.06 29.05 -15.14
C LEU A 590 -5.69 30.20 -14.22
N ILE A 591 -5.49 31.38 -14.80
CA ILE A 591 -5.17 32.61 -14.08
C ILE A 591 -5.94 33.77 -14.71
N ARG A 592 -6.58 34.57 -13.86
CA ARG A 592 -7.15 35.87 -14.24
C ARG A 592 -6.80 36.93 -13.20
N THR A 593 -6.93 38.19 -13.59
CA THR A 593 -6.71 39.32 -12.68
C THR A 593 -7.84 39.40 -11.66
N SER A 594 -7.50 39.47 -10.38
CA SER A 594 -8.48 39.75 -9.32
C SER A 594 -8.80 41.25 -9.28
N ASN A 595 -9.98 41.60 -8.79
CA ASN A 595 -10.34 42.98 -8.44
C ASN A 595 -9.85 43.37 -7.04
N ALA A 596 -9.26 42.44 -6.29
CA ALA A 596 -8.74 42.69 -4.95
C ALA A 596 -7.56 43.68 -4.98
N GLU A 597 -7.47 44.50 -3.94
CA GLU A 597 -6.39 45.48 -3.79
C GLU A 597 -5.04 44.78 -3.66
N CYS A 598 -3.96 45.47 -4.04
CA CYS A 598 -2.61 44.89 -3.93
C CYS A 598 -2.30 44.51 -2.47
N TRP A 599 -1.74 43.31 -2.29
CA TRP A 599 -1.39 42.70 -1.00
C TRP A 599 -2.56 42.32 -0.10
N SER A 600 -3.81 42.62 -0.47
CA SER A 600 -4.98 42.40 0.39
C SER A 600 -5.27 40.92 0.71
N ALA A 601 -4.88 40.00 -0.18
CA ALA A 601 -5.06 38.56 0.03
C ALA A 601 -4.04 37.94 1.00
N LEU A 602 -3.03 38.69 1.44
CA LEU A 602 -2.12 38.26 2.51
C LEU A 602 -2.70 38.64 3.88
N PRO A 603 -2.47 37.82 4.93
CA PRO A 603 -2.87 38.17 6.28
C PRO A 603 -2.22 39.49 6.71
N GLU A 604 -3.03 40.35 7.30
CA GLU A 604 -2.53 41.53 8.00
C GLU A 604 -1.87 41.06 9.30
N THR A 605 -0.70 41.62 9.59
CA THR A 605 0.11 41.22 10.74
C THR A 605 0.72 42.45 11.38
N TYR A 606 0.64 42.50 12.72
CA TYR A 606 1.28 43.54 13.50
C TYR A 606 2.65 43.09 13.96
N ALA A 607 3.57 44.04 14.07
CA ALA A 607 4.93 43.79 14.53
C ALA A 607 5.43 44.98 15.36
N ILE A 608 6.38 44.72 16.24
CA ILE A 608 7.11 45.74 16.98
C ILE A 608 8.55 45.80 16.49
N VAL A 609 9.08 47.01 16.29
CA VAL A 609 10.46 47.22 15.90
C VAL A 609 11.37 46.86 17.08
N ASP A 610 12.15 45.79 16.93
CA ASP A 610 13.09 45.36 17.96
C ASP A 610 14.37 46.21 17.91
N TYR A 611 14.99 46.29 16.73
CA TYR A 611 16.11 47.19 16.48
C TYR A 611 16.28 47.52 15.00
N ILE A 612 17.08 48.55 14.74
CA ILE A 612 17.42 49.00 13.38
C ILE A 612 18.91 48.82 13.17
N ASN A 613 19.29 48.08 12.14
CA ASN A 613 20.68 47.97 11.72
C ASN A 613 21.01 49.16 10.80
N GLU A 614 21.52 50.24 11.38
CA GLU A 614 21.83 51.47 10.63
C GLU A 614 22.85 51.26 9.51
N LYS A 615 23.82 50.35 9.69
CA LYS A 615 24.87 50.04 8.70
C LYS A 615 24.29 49.31 7.49
N LYS A 616 23.43 48.30 7.73
CA LYS A 616 22.78 47.51 6.67
C LYS A 616 21.50 48.16 6.14
N LYS A 617 21.00 49.20 6.79
CA LYS A 617 19.71 49.85 6.50
C LYS A 617 18.54 48.85 6.51
N ILE A 618 18.56 47.93 7.48
CA ILE A 618 17.54 46.89 7.68
C ILE A 618 16.86 47.11 9.02
N VAL A 619 15.53 47.03 9.03
CA VAL A 619 14.70 46.96 10.22
C VAL A 619 14.55 45.51 10.61
N HIS A 620 14.76 45.21 11.89
CA HIS A 620 14.37 43.94 12.51
C HIS A 620 13.16 44.20 13.39
N ALA A 621 12.09 43.45 13.12
CA ALA A 621 10.86 43.52 13.88
C ALA A 621 10.39 42.11 14.29
N ILE A 622 9.61 42.04 15.36
CA ILE A 622 9.02 40.81 15.87
C ILE A 622 7.52 40.93 15.71
N THR A 623 6.91 39.96 15.01
CA THR A 623 5.46 39.95 14.77
C THR A 623 4.69 39.54 16.02
N GLN A 624 3.38 39.75 16.00
CA GLN A 624 2.44 39.27 17.03
C GLN A 624 2.51 37.76 17.30
N ASP A 625 2.92 36.99 16.28
CA ASP A 625 3.09 35.54 16.33
C ASP A 625 4.55 35.13 16.64
N ASN A 626 5.36 36.08 17.13
CA ASN A 626 6.77 35.91 17.51
C ASN A 626 7.72 35.58 16.34
N TYR A 627 7.33 35.88 15.11
CA TYR A 627 8.22 35.72 13.96
C TYR A 627 9.18 36.90 13.84
N GLN A 628 10.47 36.57 13.61
CA GLN A 628 11.47 37.59 13.29
C GLN A 628 11.40 37.93 11.81
N VAL A 629 11.12 39.19 11.51
CA VAL A 629 11.05 39.71 10.14
C VAL A 629 12.14 40.75 9.91
N PHE A 630 12.68 40.75 8.70
CA PHE A 630 13.75 41.66 8.28
C PHE A 630 13.38 42.30 6.95
N PHE A 631 13.43 43.63 6.89
CA PHE A 631 13.15 44.34 5.65
C PHE A 631 13.93 45.66 5.53
N PRO A 632 14.17 46.16 4.30
CA PRO A 632 14.87 47.42 4.11
C PRO A 632 14.11 48.61 4.69
N ILE A 633 14.80 49.50 5.41
CA ILE A 633 14.20 50.69 6.03
C ILE A 633 13.49 51.61 5.03
N LYS A 634 13.96 51.63 3.77
CA LYS A 634 13.39 52.41 2.66
C LYS A 634 11.94 52.03 2.29
N LEU A 635 11.42 50.92 2.83
CA LEU A 635 10.02 50.52 2.62
C LEU A 635 9.05 51.29 3.52
N LEU A 636 9.55 51.94 4.59
CA LEU A 636 8.73 52.75 5.48
C LEU A 636 8.70 54.20 5.03
N SER A 637 7.53 54.82 5.15
CA SER A 637 7.34 56.26 4.99
C SER A 637 7.35 56.94 6.36
N GLY A 638 8.53 57.37 6.81
CA GLY A 638 8.71 58.08 8.08
C GLY A 638 10.00 57.70 8.80
N GLU A 639 10.34 58.46 9.84
CA GLU A 639 11.40 58.06 10.78
C GLU A 639 10.90 56.93 11.67
N VAL A 640 11.69 55.86 11.76
CA VAL A 640 11.36 54.67 12.56
C VAL A 640 12.39 54.49 13.67
N SER A 641 11.94 54.12 14.86
CA SER A 641 12.73 53.85 16.05
C SER A 641 12.35 52.52 16.68
N ALA A 642 13.25 51.93 17.48
CA ALA A 642 12.94 50.75 18.28
C ALA A 642 11.76 51.01 19.24
N GLY A 643 10.90 50.01 19.41
CA GLY A 643 9.69 50.08 20.23
C GLY A 643 8.44 50.61 19.50
N GLN A 644 8.57 51.11 18.27
CA GLN A 644 7.40 51.50 17.47
C GLN A 644 6.68 50.29 16.87
N TYR A 645 5.38 50.44 16.63
CA TYR A 645 4.55 49.41 16.04
C TYR A 645 4.40 49.58 14.53
N LEU A 646 4.28 48.44 13.87
CA LEU A 646 4.11 48.30 12.44
C LEU A 646 2.88 47.45 12.14
N SER A 647 2.16 47.80 11.08
CA SER A 647 1.28 46.89 10.35
C SER A 647 1.92 46.53 9.02
N GLY A 648 1.53 45.38 8.47
CA GLY A 648 2.00 44.92 7.18
C GLY A 648 1.36 43.60 6.79
N ARG A 649 1.88 43.01 5.71
CA ARG A 649 1.34 41.79 5.10
C ARG A 649 2.37 40.68 5.15
N LEU A 650 2.03 39.53 5.74
CA LEU A 650 2.97 38.44 5.96
C LEU A 650 2.80 37.30 4.94
N ALA A 651 3.90 36.80 4.40
CA ALA A 651 3.95 35.52 3.69
C ALA A 651 5.03 34.62 4.28
N VAL A 652 4.69 33.36 4.54
CA VAL A 652 5.58 32.38 5.16
C VAL A 652 6.00 31.34 4.13
N GLU A 653 7.29 31.19 3.87
CA GLU A 653 7.80 30.21 2.92
C GLU A 653 8.56 29.09 3.63
N HIS A 654 8.24 27.83 3.33
CA HIS A 654 9.05 26.68 3.75
C HIS A 654 10.04 26.30 2.65
N ARG A 655 11.30 26.04 3.01
CA ARG A 655 12.32 25.52 2.09
C ARG A 655 13.07 24.36 2.73
N GLU A 656 13.28 23.32 1.96
CA GLU A 656 14.22 22.25 2.30
C GLU A 656 15.65 22.76 2.12
N GLU A 657 16.45 22.69 3.17
CA GLU A 657 17.88 22.96 3.15
C GLU A 657 18.62 21.69 3.57
N ASN A 658 19.60 21.28 2.77
CA ASN A 658 20.55 20.25 3.18
C ASN A 658 21.53 20.89 4.16
N VAL A 659 21.55 20.35 5.37
CA VAL A 659 22.51 20.71 6.40
C VAL A 659 23.68 19.77 6.26
N GLU A 660 24.84 20.33 5.90
CA GLU A 660 26.10 19.59 5.92
C GLU A 660 26.36 19.09 7.35
N PRO A 661 26.78 17.83 7.50
CA PRO A 661 27.06 17.27 8.81
C PRO A 661 28.23 18.04 9.45
N GLU A 662 28.10 18.34 10.74
CA GLU A 662 29.17 19.01 11.52
C GLU A 662 30.46 18.17 11.59
N HIS A 663 30.37 16.87 11.26
CA HIS A 663 31.49 15.94 11.22
C HIS A 663 31.64 15.23 9.86
N PRO A 664 32.89 14.94 9.41
CA PRO A 664 33.17 14.29 8.12
C PRO A 664 32.53 12.89 7.90
N TRP A 665 32.01 12.27 8.96
CA TRP A 665 31.39 10.95 8.94
C TRP A 665 29.86 10.99 9.12
N GLY A 666 29.25 12.18 9.19
CA GLY A 666 27.81 12.32 9.26
C GLY A 666 27.16 12.20 7.89
N SER A 667 25.89 11.81 7.85
CA SER A 667 25.06 11.92 6.64
C SER A 667 24.49 13.33 6.52
N GLU A 668 24.38 13.87 5.31
CA GLU A 668 23.58 15.09 5.07
C GLU A 668 22.17 14.90 5.64
N THR A 669 21.67 15.91 6.35
CA THR A 669 20.29 15.92 6.85
C THR A 669 19.51 17.03 6.17
N THR A 670 18.36 16.70 5.59
CA THR A 670 17.46 17.71 5.01
C THR A 670 16.58 18.26 6.13
N THR A 671 16.65 19.57 6.37
CA THR A 671 15.80 20.29 7.33
C THR A 671 14.87 21.24 6.60
N VAL A 672 13.67 21.45 7.12
CA VAL A 672 12.73 22.43 6.57
C VAL A 672 12.86 23.74 7.36
N ARG A 673 13.23 24.82 6.67
CA ARG A 673 13.36 26.16 7.26
C ARG A 673 12.24 27.08 6.78
N SER A 674 11.68 27.85 7.71
CA SER A 674 10.65 28.85 7.44
C SER A 674 11.26 30.25 7.25
N TYR A 675 10.81 30.97 6.23
CA TYR A 675 11.17 32.36 5.93
C TYR A 675 9.94 33.25 5.99
N TYR A 676 10.03 34.32 6.78
CA TYR A 676 8.93 35.24 7.04
C TYR A 676 9.15 36.54 6.25
N ASN A 677 8.37 36.72 5.18
CA ASN A 677 8.45 37.90 4.31
C ASN A 677 7.37 38.91 4.72
N PHE A 678 7.79 40.07 5.21
CA PHE A 678 6.91 41.17 5.65
C PHE A 678 6.87 42.26 4.58
N PHE A 679 5.69 42.45 3.98
CA PHE A 679 5.46 43.36 2.86
C PHE A 679 4.68 44.59 3.29
N VAL A 680 4.87 45.67 2.54
CA VAL A 680 4.19 46.97 2.73
C VAL A 680 4.13 47.41 4.20
N PRO A 681 5.27 47.44 4.92
CA PRO A 681 5.30 47.84 6.32
C PRO A 681 4.87 49.31 6.46
N GLN A 682 4.02 49.59 7.44
CA GLN A 682 3.55 50.94 7.76
C GLN A 682 3.59 51.14 9.28
N LEU A 683 3.91 52.36 9.71
CA LEU A 683 3.78 52.73 11.13
C LEU A 683 2.31 52.71 11.52
N THR A 684 2.01 52.16 12.70
CA THR A 684 0.66 52.14 13.27
C THR A 684 0.70 52.57 14.73
N THR A 685 -0.46 52.86 15.31
CA THR A 685 -0.54 53.31 16.70
C THR A 685 -0.53 52.12 17.67
N PRO A 686 -0.03 52.29 18.90
CA PRO A 686 -0.07 51.25 19.94
C PRO A 686 -1.48 50.68 20.15
N GLU A 687 -2.50 51.54 20.18
CA GLU A 687 -3.88 51.14 20.48
C GLU A 687 -4.41 50.10 19.50
N VAL A 688 -3.99 50.18 18.23
CA VAL A 688 -4.37 49.21 17.19
C VAL A 688 -3.53 47.94 17.32
N ALA A 689 -2.20 48.08 17.40
CA ALA A 689 -1.27 46.95 17.30
C ALA A 689 -1.23 46.07 18.55
N GLU A 690 -1.21 46.67 19.75
CA GLU A 690 -1.09 45.91 21.01
C GLU A 690 -2.23 44.92 21.21
N SER A 691 -3.38 45.20 20.59
CA SER A 691 -4.53 44.32 20.64
C SER A 691 -4.33 42.95 19.99
N ALA A 692 -3.40 42.87 19.04
CA ALA A 692 -3.13 41.67 18.27
C ALA A 692 -2.07 40.75 18.94
N PHE A 693 -1.31 41.26 19.92
CA PHE A 693 -0.29 40.47 20.60
C PHE A 693 -0.93 39.52 21.62
N SER A 694 -0.31 38.35 21.75
CA SER A 694 -0.79 37.30 22.66
C SER A 694 -0.79 37.78 24.11
N GLU A 695 -1.86 37.46 24.81
CA GLU A 695 -2.06 37.76 26.22
C GLU A 695 -1.72 36.53 27.07
N ARG A 696 -1.03 36.74 28.19
CA ARG A 696 -0.59 35.69 29.11
C ARG A 696 -0.75 36.12 30.55
N LEU A 697 -1.16 35.19 31.40
CA LEU A 697 -1.09 35.37 32.84
C LEU A 697 0.37 35.33 33.29
N ILE A 698 0.79 36.37 34.02
CA ILE A 698 2.13 36.49 34.59
C ILE A 698 2.06 36.59 36.11
N LEU A 699 3.04 35.98 36.77
CA LEU A 699 3.24 36.02 38.21
C LEU A 699 4.61 36.64 38.51
N VAL A 700 4.63 37.71 39.30
CA VAL A 700 5.87 38.36 39.73
C VAL A 700 6.55 37.49 40.78
N ASP A 701 7.71 36.91 40.45
CA ASP A 701 8.45 36.01 41.35
C ASP A 701 9.48 36.76 42.20
N SER A 702 10.05 37.86 41.69
CA SER A 702 11.01 38.67 42.44
C SER A 702 11.08 40.12 41.99
N VAL A 703 11.34 41.01 42.94
CA VAL A 703 11.55 42.44 42.71
C VAL A 703 12.93 42.83 43.22
N ASN A 704 13.72 43.50 42.37
CA ASN A 704 15.07 43.92 42.69
C ASN A 704 15.18 45.44 42.68
N HIS A 705 14.94 46.06 43.83
CA HIS A 705 15.02 47.51 43.99
C HIS A 705 16.41 48.09 43.68
N LYS A 706 17.50 47.36 43.94
CA LYS A 706 18.86 47.84 43.63
C LYS A 706 19.14 47.90 42.13
N LYS A 707 18.56 46.98 41.36
CA LYS A 707 18.71 46.92 39.89
C LYS A 707 17.55 47.60 39.15
N HIS A 708 16.60 48.19 39.89
CA HIS A 708 15.39 48.82 39.35
C HIS A 708 14.67 47.91 38.33
N LEU A 709 14.41 46.65 38.68
CA LEU A 709 13.73 45.68 37.82
C LEU A 709 12.89 44.69 38.63
N PHE A 710 11.93 44.05 37.97
CA PHE A 710 11.24 42.87 38.46
C PHE A 710 11.32 41.71 37.47
N HIS A 711 11.26 40.50 38.00
CA HIS A 711 11.16 39.26 37.25
C HIS A 711 9.73 38.72 37.36
N PHE A 712 9.29 38.04 36.30
CA PHE A 712 8.02 37.37 36.28
C PHE A 712 8.14 36.04 35.55
N ILE A 713 7.23 35.13 35.86
CA ILE A 713 7.07 33.84 35.21
C ILE A 713 5.69 33.76 34.56
N THR A 714 5.57 32.91 33.54
CA THR A 714 4.30 32.61 32.86
C THR A 714 3.83 31.19 33.21
N GLU A 715 2.68 30.78 32.68
CA GLU A 715 2.20 29.38 32.80
C GLU A 715 3.21 28.39 32.18
N THR A 716 3.87 28.81 31.10
CA THR A 716 4.95 28.09 30.45
C THR A 716 6.29 28.29 31.18
N GLU A 717 7.35 27.57 30.79
CA GLU A 717 8.69 27.78 31.36
C GLU A 717 9.40 29.07 30.84
N VAL A 718 8.70 29.91 30.07
CA VAL A 718 9.23 31.21 29.62
C VAL A 718 9.11 32.23 30.75
N ASP A 719 10.24 32.85 31.11
CA ASP A 719 10.35 33.94 32.08
C ASP A 719 10.54 35.30 31.38
N GLY A 720 10.40 36.37 32.14
CA GLY A 720 10.64 37.73 31.65
C GLY A 720 11.21 38.65 32.71
N VAL A 721 11.76 39.77 32.24
CA VAL A 721 12.39 40.79 33.07
C VAL A 721 11.96 42.15 32.59
N VAL A 722 11.47 42.98 33.51
CA VAL A 722 11.06 44.35 33.21
C VAL A 722 11.84 45.31 34.09
N HIS A 723 12.52 46.26 33.46
CA HIS A 723 13.15 47.36 34.18
C HIS A 723 12.12 48.47 34.44
N PHE A 724 12.26 49.14 35.59
CA PHE A 724 11.33 50.17 36.05
C PHE A 724 11.32 51.44 35.18
N ASP A 725 12.31 51.63 34.31
CA ASP A 725 12.37 52.69 33.31
C ASP A 725 11.54 52.38 32.05
N ARG A 726 11.09 51.13 31.89
CA ARG A 726 10.29 50.65 30.74
C ARG A 726 8.83 50.38 31.08
N SER A 727 8.43 50.54 32.34
CA SER A 727 7.07 50.31 32.80
C SER A 727 6.80 51.14 34.06
N ASP A 728 5.60 51.68 34.18
CA ASP A 728 5.12 52.33 35.40
C ASP A 728 4.71 51.32 36.48
N LEU A 729 4.67 50.02 36.16
CA LEU A 729 4.31 48.96 37.09
C LEU A 729 5.31 48.89 38.26
N ARG A 730 4.80 48.85 39.49
CA ARG A 730 5.59 48.68 40.73
C ARG A 730 5.00 47.53 41.54
N PRO A 731 5.13 46.29 41.06
CA PRO A 731 4.48 45.15 41.68
C PRO A 731 5.24 44.71 42.94
N VAL A 732 4.58 43.89 43.76
CA VAL A 732 5.22 43.09 44.81
C VAL A 732 5.31 41.62 44.38
N PRO A 733 6.28 40.84 44.89
CA PRO A 733 6.31 39.40 44.64
C PRO A 733 4.97 38.75 45.03
N GLY A 734 4.40 37.94 44.12
CA GLY A 734 3.09 37.32 44.27
C GLY A 734 1.96 37.98 43.47
N ASP A 735 2.16 39.21 42.98
CA ASP A 735 1.18 39.88 42.13
C ASP A 735 0.98 39.14 40.80
N HIS A 736 -0.27 39.14 40.34
CA HIS A 736 -0.68 38.57 39.06
C HIS A 736 -1.14 39.67 38.11
N PHE A 737 -0.73 39.57 36.86
CA PHE A 737 -1.17 40.47 35.80
C PHE A 737 -1.49 39.68 34.55
N LEU A 738 -2.46 40.17 33.80
CA LEU A 738 -2.70 39.76 32.45
C LEU A 738 -1.83 40.64 31.53
N ALA A 739 -0.85 40.04 30.88
CA ALA A 739 0.20 40.74 30.15
C ALA A 739 0.16 40.43 28.67
N ARG A 740 0.21 41.47 27.83
CA ARG A 740 0.46 41.33 26.39
C ARG A 740 1.93 41.52 26.10
N GLY A 741 2.43 40.77 25.13
CA GLY A 741 3.85 40.78 24.82
C GLY A 741 4.23 39.84 23.69
N TYR A 742 5.53 39.69 23.53
CA TYR A 742 6.12 38.82 22.51
C TYR A 742 7.33 38.08 23.08
N GLU A 743 7.64 36.95 22.47
CA GLU A 743 8.81 36.15 22.81
C GLU A 743 10.02 36.60 22.01
N LYS A 744 11.15 36.77 22.70
CA LYS A 744 12.43 37.11 22.10
C LYS A 744 13.48 36.08 22.46
N ALA A 745 14.05 35.45 21.44
CA ALA A 745 15.21 34.59 21.59
C ALA A 745 16.47 35.41 21.90
N ASN A 746 17.23 35.00 22.90
CA ASN A 746 18.51 35.57 23.27
C ASN A 746 19.63 34.62 22.81
N SER A 747 20.39 35.08 21.82
CA SER A 747 21.45 34.28 21.21
C SER A 747 22.66 34.03 22.13
N ARG A 748 22.80 34.76 23.25
CA ARG A 748 23.95 34.62 24.16
C ARG A 748 23.82 33.45 25.12
N ASP A 749 22.60 33.15 25.56
CA ASP A 749 22.32 32.09 26.54
C ASP A 749 21.35 31.03 25.99
N ASN A 750 21.00 31.12 24.70
CA ASN A 750 20.03 30.25 24.01
C ASN A 750 18.68 30.15 24.74
N SER A 751 18.28 31.22 25.44
CA SER A 751 17.01 31.32 26.15
C SER A 751 15.99 32.12 25.37
N VAL A 752 14.70 31.83 25.58
CA VAL A 752 13.59 32.66 25.10
C VAL A 752 13.02 33.41 26.29
N ARG A 753 12.81 34.72 26.15
CA ARG A 753 12.22 35.56 27.21
C ARG A 753 11.01 36.30 26.69
N PHE A 754 10.00 36.43 27.55
CA PHE A 754 8.81 37.23 27.26
C PHE A 754 9.11 38.71 27.47
N GLN A 755 8.88 39.53 26.44
CA GLN A 755 8.98 40.98 26.47
C GLN A 755 7.60 41.58 26.68
N LEU A 756 7.47 42.43 27.70
CA LEU A 756 6.22 43.04 28.08
C LEU A 756 5.89 44.23 27.17
N ILE A 757 4.66 44.27 26.67
CA ILE A 757 4.07 45.41 25.96
C ILE A 757 3.14 46.18 26.91
N SER A 758 2.12 45.50 27.45
CA SER A 758 1.15 46.11 28.36
C SER A 758 0.64 45.10 29.39
N THR A 759 0.10 45.61 30.50
CA THR A 759 -0.38 44.80 31.62
C THR A 759 -1.71 45.32 32.14
N GLN A 760 -2.56 44.41 32.58
CA GLN A 760 -3.80 44.70 33.29
C GLN A 760 -3.84 43.90 34.60
N PRO A 761 -4.32 44.48 35.71
CA PRO A 761 -4.58 43.73 36.93
C PRO A 761 -5.56 42.58 36.66
N THR A 762 -5.38 41.45 37.34
CA THR A 762 -6.27 40.30 37.22
C THR A 762 -6.46 39.61 38.57
N GLU A 763 -7.63 39.00 38.77
CA GLU A 763 -7.91 38.13 39.91
C GLU A 763 -7.52 36.66 39.61
N GLU A 764 -7.22 36.34 38.35
CA GLU A 764 -6.77 35.00 37.95
C GLU A 764 -5.41 34.68 38.55
N LYS A 765 -5.24 33.42 38.99
CA LYS A 765 -4.02 32.95 39.65
C LYS A 765 -3.33 31.86 38.85
N LEU A 766 -2.00 31.92 38.80
CA LEU A 766 -1.16 30.97 38.08
C LEU A 766 -1.11 29.64 38.86
N THR A 767 -2.11 28.76 38.62
CA THR A 767 -2.26 27.51 39.37
C THR A 767 -1.05 26.58 39.19
N GLY A 768 -0.65 25.88 40.26
CA GLY A 768 0.51 24.98 40.25
C GLY A 768 1.90 25.65 40.23
N LYS A 769 1.96 26.97 40.08
CA LYS A 769 3.19 27.78 40.14
C LYS A 769 3.28 28.64 41.41
N ILE A 770 2.20 28.73 42.19
CA ILE A 770 2.14 29.36 43.51
C ILE A 770 1.48 28.40 44.50
N LYS A 771 2.02 28.28 45.72
CA LYS A 771 1.40 27.51 46.82
C LYS A 771 1.53 28.24 48.15
N GLN A 772 0.54 28.04 49.02
CA GLN A 772 0.62 28.42 50.43
C GLN A 772 1.20 27.26 51.24
N LEU A 773 2.05 27.59 52.21
CA LEU A 773 2.71 26.66 53.11
C LEU A 773 2.48 27.11 54.54
N ILE A 774 2.20 26.17 55.43
CA ILE A 774 2.16 26.41 56.87
C ILE A 774 2.95 25.29 57.51
N ASP A 775 4.16 25.59 57.95
CA ASP A 775 5.09 24.64 58.57
C ASP A 775 6.15 25.38 59.41
N GLU A 776 7.00 24.63 60.10
CA GLU A 776 8.16 25.16 60.80
C GLU A 776 9.24 25.57 59.80
N VAL A 777 9.75 26.79 59.96
CA VAL A 777 10.85 27.34 59.17
C VAL A 777 12.16 26.97 59.86
N SER A 778 13.03 26.20 59.21
CA SER A 778 14.39 25.97 59.69
C SER A 778 15.34 27.06 59.19
N VAL A 779 15.78 27.95 60.06
CA VAL A 779 16.72 29.04 59.77
C VAL A 779 18.17 28.53 59.89
N ILE A 780 18.94 28.74 58.83
CA ILE A 780 20.32 28.26 58.70
C ILE A 780 21.27 29.44 58.52
N HIS A 781 22.27 29.52 59.40
CA HIS A 781 23.39 30.45 59.28
C HIS A 781 24.64 29.71 58.81
N LYS A 782 25.08 29.96 57.56
CA LYS A 782 26.26 29.32 56.99
C LYS A 782 27.09 30.30 56.17
N ASN A 783 28.40 30.35 56.42
CA ASN A 783 29.36 31.19 55.69
C ASN A 783 28.95 32.68 55.62
N GLY A 784 28.45 33.25 56.72
CA GLY A 784 28.01 34.65 56.79
C GLY A 784 26.72 34.96 56.02
N LYS A 785 25.98 33.94 55.57
CA LYS A 785 24.66 34.08 54.95
C LYS A 785 23.60 33.40 55.81
N THR A 786 22.47 34.06 55.96
CA THR A 786 21.24 33.49 56.54
C THR A 786 20.32 33.08 55.40
N PHE A 787 19.73 31.89 55.50
CA PHE A 787 18.66 31.40 54.62
C PHE A 787 17.87 30.35 55.41
N GLY A 788 16.73 29.89 54.93
CA GLY A 788 15.97 28.86 55.61
C GLY A 788 15.25 27.92 54.68
N PHE A 789 14.54 26.95 55.25
CA PHE A 789 13.64 26.05 54.53
C PHE A 789 12.33 25.91 55.29
N ILE A 790 11.22 25.82 54.57
CA ILE A 790 9.88 25.49 55.11
C ILE A 790 9.27 24.44 54.17
N ASP A 791 8.88 23.27 54.69
CA ASP A 791 8.38 22.15 53.85
C ASP A 791 9.32 21.85 52.65
N ASP A 792 10.62 21.73 52.90
CA ASP A 792 11.71 21.58 51.90
C ASP A 792 11.80 22.70 50.83
N VAL A 793 11.06 23.80 50.98
CA VAL A 793 11.10 24.97 50.08
C VAL A 793 12.09 26.00 50.59
N TYR A 794 12.98 26.44 49.69
CA TYR A 794 14.01 27.42 50.02
C TYR A 794 13.44 28.80 50.36
N VAL A 795 13.88 29.36 51.48
CA VAL A 795 13.59 30.73 51.93
C VAL A 795 14.86 31.57 51.85
N HIS A 796 14.87 32.58 50.99
CA HIS A 796 16.03 33.46 50.86
C HIS A 796 16.17 34.35 52.11
N GLY A 797 17.40 34.59 52.57
CA GLY A 797 17.65 35.37 53.81
C GLY A 797 17.03 36.76 53.87
N ARG A 798 16.83 37.40 52.70
CA ARG A 798 16.12 38.69 52.61
C ARG A 798 14.64 38.59 52.98
N VAL A 799 14.01 37.47 52.65
CA VAL A 799 12.60 37.21 52.95
C VAL A 799 12.45 36.97 54.45
N LEU A 800 13.34 36.16 55.05
CA LEU A 800 13.43 35.97 56.50
C LEU A 800 13.67 37.29 57.26
N SER A 801 14.70 38.04 56.87
CA SER A 801 15.02 39.31 57.52
C SER A 801 13.92 40.36 57.36
N GLY A 802 13.21 40.34 56.23
CA GLY A 802 12.09 41.23 55.96
C GLY A 802 10.88 40.92 56.84
N ALA A 803 10.67 39.65 57.18
CA ALA A 803 9.63 39.18 58.09
C ALA A 803 10.04 39.20 59.58
N GLY A 804 11.28 39.61 59.89
CA GLY A 804 11.80 39.59 61.26
C GLY A 804 12.05 38.19 61.83
N ILE A 805 12.17 37.16 60.97
CA ILE A 805 12.41 35.77 61.38
C ILE A 805 13.91 35.53 61.44
N PHE A 806 14.45 35.28 62.64
CA PHE A 806 15.87 35.05 62.89
C PHE A 806 16.17 33.66 63.47
N ASP A 807 15.17 32.99 64.02
CA ASP A 807 15.23 31.65 64.61
C ASP A 807 14.09 30.79 64.06
N ASP A 808 14.13 29.48 64.32
CA ASP A 808 13.10 28.54 63.87
C ASP A 808 11.73 28.90 64.46
N CYS A 809 10.72 29.01 63.61
CA CYS A 809 9.35 29.31 64.03
C CYS A 809 8.30 28.71 63.09
N MET A 810 7.08 28.53 63.59
CA MET A 810 5.93 28.27 62.72
C MET A 810 5.65 29.50 61.88
N ALA A 811 5.54 29.33 60.56
CA ALA A 811 5.22 30.43 59.67
C ALA A 811 4.21 30.03 58.60
N SER A 812 3.45 31.02 58.14
CA SER A 812 2.66 30.95 56.91
C SER A 812 3.48 31.58 55.80
N ALA A 813 3.69 30.86 54.69
CA ALA A 813 4.53 31.31 53.59
C ALA A 813 3.85 31.13 52.23
N THR A 814 4.04 32.11 51.35
CA THR A 814 3.71 31.97 49.93
C THR A 814 4.98 31.60 49.15
N ALA A 815 4.94 30.48 48.44
CA ALA A 815 6.03 30.03 47.59
C ALA A 815 5.66 30.07 46.11
N VAL A 816 6.64 30.37 45.26
CA VAL A 816 6.52 30.40 43.79
C VAL A 816 7.50 29.40 43.18
N LYS A 817 7.09 28.76 42.08
CA LYS A 817 7.89 27.80 41.33
C LYS A 817 8.47 28.43 40.06
N SER A 818 9.78 28.62 40.01
CA SER A 818 10.52 29.15 38.86
C SER A 818 11.62 28.16 38.45
N LYS A 819 11.70 27.82 37.15
CA LYS A 819 12.70 26.87 36.59
C LYS A 819 12.77 25.54 37.35
N GLY A 820 11.60 24.98 37.67
CA GLY A 820 11.46 23.72 38.41
C GLY A 820 11.71 23.79 39.91
N LYS A 821 12.13 24.93 40.47
CA LYS A 821 12.45 25.09 41.89
C LYS A 821 11.44 25.97 42.60
N TRP A 822 11.02 25.55 43.79
CA TRP A 822 10.19 26.36 44.68
C TRP A 822 11.06 27.29 45.52
N SER A 823 10.61 28.55 45.67
CA SER A 823 11.21 29.50 46.60
C SER A 823 10.13 30.35 47.25
N VAL A 824 10.27 30.62 48.54
CA VAL A 824 9.36 31.49 49.31
C VAL A 824 9.56 32.95 48.90
N ILE A 825 8.46 33.63 48.60
CA ILE A 825 8.41 35.04 48.21
C ILE A 825 7.86 35.95 49.31
N SER A 826 7.00 35.43 50.19
CA SER A 826 6.51 36.10 51.39
C SER A 826 6.35 35.09 52.52
N ILE A 827 6.59 35.52 53.75
CA ILE A 827 6.51 34.68 54.95
C ILE A 827 6.09 35.55 56.13
N GLU A 828 5.26 34.98 57.01
CA GLU A 828 4.79 35.62 58.23
C GLU A 828 4.88 34.62 59.38
N SER A 829 5.48 35.04 60.50
CA SER A 829 5.54 34.22 61.71
C SER A 829 4.13 34.04 62.28
N LEU A 830 3.74 32.80 62.55
CA LEU A 830 2.50 32.44 63.23
C LEU A 830 2.76 32.38 64.73
N GLU A 831 3.09 33.51 65.34
CA GLU A 831 3.11 33.59 66.79
C GLU A 831 1.67 33.43 67.31
N SER A 832 1.46 32.43 68.17
CA SER A 832 0.24 32.31 68.97
C SER A 832 0.03 33.63 69.71
N ALA A 833 -1.15 34.23 69.53
CA ALA A 833 -1.60 35.44 70.20
C ALA A 833 -1.03 35.58 71.62
N SER A 834 -0.46 36.75 71.90
CA SER A 834 -0.16 37.20 73.27
C SER A 834 -1.34 36.95 74.20
N PRO A 835 -1.10 36.38 75.39
CA PRO A 835 -1.93 36.63 76.55
C PRO A 835 -1.11 37.45 77.56
N ASP A 836 -1.40 38.74 77.67
CA ASP A 836 -1.06 39.49 78.89
C ASP A 836 -1.52 38.68 80.13
N GLN A 837 -0.76 38.79 81.22
CA GLN A 837 -1.04 38.26 82.57
C GLN A 837 -0.46 36.87 82.93
N LYS A 838 0.72 36.88 83.55
CA LYS A 838 0.85 36.68 85.01
C LYS A 838 2.14 37.31 85.55
N ALA A 839 1.94 38.45 86.23
CA ALA A 839 2.83 39.22 87.12
C ALA A 839 4.04 39.93 86.50
#